data_AF-A0A7C2G9K1-F1
#
_entry.id   AF-A0A7C2G9K1-F1
#
_cell.length_a   1.000
_cell.length_b   1.000
_cell.length_c   1.000
_cell.angle_alpha   90.00
_cell.angle_beta   90.00
_cell.angle_gamma   90.00
#
_symmetry.space_group_name_H-M   'P 1'
#
loop_
_entity.id
_entity.type
_entity.pdbx_description
1 polymer ?
#
loop_
_entity_poly.entity_id
_entity_poly.type
_entity_poly.pdbx_seq_one_letter_code
_entity_poly.pdbx_strand_id
1 'polypeptide(L)'
;MERGPSWDLAALRARLAERRGRVFWRSLEELAEDPAFMAFLKSEFPTPAPTAVDRRAFLKLMGASLALAGLSSACTRQPLEQIFPYTRAPEEIVPGQPLFYATAMVLGGFARGILVESHMGRPTKIEGNPQHPSSAGATDVFAQAAILTLYDPDRSQVVLHRGGISTWAAFWGALAVERERWGATRGAGLRVLTETVTSPTLADQMRRLLVLFPEARWHLYEPIARDHQKAGARLAFGRLVETQYRFRDARVVVSLEADFLASGPDHLRWAREFIARRRAETDVAEWNRLYVFESTPSLTGAMADHRFPVRASQIELLARALARRLGLEVPEPEATVLDPRLLEAVARDLQRHRGESLIVVGESQPPLVHALAHAMNEVLGNVGRTVFYTEPVEAEPVEQMASLRELAEDMEAGRVEALFILGANPVYTAPADLQFAERMDRVRLRVHLGLYADETAHLCHWHLPESHFLEAWSDGRAPDGTVTILQPLIAPLYGTRSAHEVLAALLGQAERPGYEIVREYWRRQVDAGRVGGGADFETFWRTVVHDGVIPGTSLPPLSVSVRWEAIAAELAKRPARASEGMEIVFRPDPTVWDGRFANNGWLQELPKPLTKLTWDNAALVSPATAERLGVKNGDVVEIRYRDRRVLAPVWILPGQAPETVTVHLGYGRWRAGRVGSHIGFNAYRMRTSEAPWFGVGVELRRTDRRYTLVSTQDHHSMEGRHLVRVATLDEYRANPKFARELGEDPPPELTLYPEHRYEGYSWGMVIDLNACIGCNACVVACQAENNIPVVGKREVKIGREMHWIRIDRYFEGRDLENPDIYHQPVLCMHCDHAPCEVVCPTGATVHSREGLNQMTYNRCVGTRYCSNNCPYKVRRFNFRLYADWATETLKMQRNPDVTVRSRGVMEKCTYCVQRINAARIRAKREDREIREGEVVTACQQACPTEAIVFGNLNDPGSRVARGKAHALNYGILTELNTRPRTTYLARLRNPNPEVVALLGEGRS
;
A
#
# COMPACT_ATOMS: atom_id res chain seq x y z
N MET A 1 -26.69 -10.87 23.64
CA MET A 1 -27.55 -9.74 23.25
C MET A 1 -26.83 -8.47 23.66
N GLU A 2 -25.78 -8.10 22.91
CA GLU A 2 -24.95 -6.93 23.21
C GLU A 2 -25.69 -5.68 22.71
N ARG A 3 -26.07 -4.81 23.64
CA ARG A 3 -26.65 -3.50 23.33
C ARG A 3 -25.63 -2.75 22.46
N GLY A 4 -26.09 -2.23 21.32
CA GLY A 4 -25.23 -1.44 20.42
C GLY A 4 -24.74 -0.15 21.09
N PRO A 5 -23.78 0.56 20.46
CA PRO A 5 -23.20 1.77 21.02
C PRO A 5 -24.29 2.76 21.41
N SER A 6 -24.22 3.31 22.63
CA SER A 6 -25.32 4.10 23.23
C SER A 6 -25.32 5.56 22.81
N TRP A 7 -24.44 5.96 21.89
CA TRP A 7 -24.22 7.34 21.50
C TRP A 7 -24.92 7.72 20.20
N ASP A 8 -25.11 9.03 20.03
CA ASP A 8 -25.68 9.70 18.86
C ASP A 8 -24.74 10.82 18.39
N LEU A 9 -24.72 11.10 17.09
CA LEU A 9 -23.82 12.05 16.44
C LEU A 9 -24.08 13.50 16.89
N ALA A 10 -25.34 13.86 17.18
CA ALA A 10 -25.69 15.16 17.73
C ALA A 10 -24.99 15.43 19.08
N ALA A 11 -24.92 14.42 19.96
CA ALA A 11 -24.23 14.53 21.24
C ALA A 11 -22.70 14.69 21.07
N LEU A 12 -22.10 14.06 20.06
CA LEU A 12 -20.67 14.22 19.76
C LEU A 12 -20.35 15.63 19.29
N ARG A 13 -21.19 16.21 18.42
CA ARG A 13 -21.01 17.61 17.96
C ARG A 13 -21.09 18.59 19.13
N ALA A 14 -22.04 18.39 20.06
CA ALA A 14 -22.14 19.21 21.27
C ALA A 14 -20.88 19.14 22.14
N ARG A 15 -20.35 17.93 22.38
CA ARG A 15 -19.10 17.73 23.13
C ARG A 15 -17.89 18.39 22.47
N LEU A 16 -17.80 18.35 21.14
CA LEU A 16 -16.71 19.01 20.41
C LEU A 16 -16.81 20.54 20.50
N ALA A 17 -18.03 21.08 20.48
CA ALA A 17 -18.26 22.53 20.59
C ALA A 17 -17.83 23.09 21.95
N GLU A 18 -17.94 22.31 23.04
CA GLU A 18 -17.55 22.73 24.39
C GLU A 18 -16.03 22.78 24.59
N ARG A 19 -15.24 22.09 23.76
CA ARG A 19 -13.78 21.98 23.93
C ARG A 19 -13.04 23.22 23.40
N ARG A 20 -12.15 23.76 24.24
CA ARG A 20 -11.26 24.90 23.92
C ARG A 20 -9.90 24.42 23.41
N GLY A 21 -9.24 25.23 22.59
CA GLY A 21 -7.94 24.90 21.97
C GLY A 21 -8.04 23.93 20.79
N ARG A 22 -6.89 23.37 20.36
CA ARG A 22 -6.84 22.30 19.35
C ARG A 22 -7.33 20.99 19.95
N VAL A 23 -8.28 20.33 19.27
CA VAL A 23 -8.96 19.13 19.78
C VAL A 23 -8.60 17.93 18.91
N PHE A 24 -7.95 16.94 19.52
CA PHE A 24 -7.58 15.69 18.86
C PHE A 24 -8.41 14.51 19.38
N TRP A 25 -8.74 13.56 18.50
CA TRP A 25 -9.49 12.35 18.84
C TRP A 25 -9.16 11.20 17.86
N ARG A 26 -9.23 9.93 18.30
CA ARG A 26 -8.92 8.77 17.45
C ARG A 26 -10.15 8.13 16.85
N SER A 27 -11.25 7.96 17.57
CA SER A 27 -12.46 7.33 17.03
C SER A 27 -13.74 7.97 17.54
N LEU A 28 -14.86 7.69 16.86
CA LEU A 28 -16.17 8.19 17.29
C LEU A 28 -16.57 7.55 18.63
N GLU A 29 -16.19 6.29 18.84
CA GLU A 29 -16.38 5.55 20.07
C GLU A 29 -15.58 6.15 21.25
N GLU A 30 -14.34 6.60 21.01
CA GLU A 30 -13.56 7.35 22.00
C GLU A 30 -14.21 8.69 22.33
N LEU A 31 -14.62 9.45 21.32
CA LEU A 31 -15.29 10.74 21.51
C LEU A 31 -16.63 10.61 22.24
N ALA A 32 -17.31 9.48 22.04
CA ALA A 32 -18.56 9.12 22.70
C ALA A 32 -18.39 8.68 24.15
N GLU A 33 -17.18 8.32 24.58
CA GLU A 33 -16.96 7.61 25.86
C GLU A 33 -17.89 6.39 25.99
N ASP A 34 -18.06 5.64 24.89
CA ASP A 34 -19.02 4.53 24.85
C ASP A 34 -18.75 3.52 25.97
N PRO A 35 -19.74 3.09 26.77
CA PRO A 35 -19.50 2.21 27.91
C PRO A 35 -18.84 0.88 27.53
N ALA A 36 -19.15 0.32 26.35
CA ALA A 36 -18.54 -0.92 25.90
C ALA A 36 -17.09 -0.69 25.45
N PHE A 37 -16.81 0.43 24.79
CA PHE A 37 -15.45 0.86 24.47
C PHE A 37 -14.61 1.11 25.73
N MET A 38 -15.14 1.84 26.71
CA MET A 38 -14.46 2.11 27.98
C MET A 38 -14.25 0.83 28.80
N ALA A 39 -15.21 -0.10 28.78
CA ALA A 39 -15.05 -1.41 29.40
C ALA A 39 -13.95 -2.22 28.70
N PHE A 40 -13.92 -2.19 27.36
CA PHE A 40 -12.88 -2.85 26.56
C PHE A 40 -11.49 -2.28 26.85
N LEU A 41 -11.34 -0.95 26.90
CA LEU A 41 -10.09 -0.27 27.29
C LEU A 41 -9.64 -0.64 28.72
N LYS A 42 -10.58 -0.70 29.67
CA LYS A 42 -10.29 -1.13 31.05
C LYS A 42 -9.92 -2.62 31.13
N SER A 43 -10.48 -3.44 30.24
CA SER A 43 -10.13 -4.85 30.13
C SER A 43 -8.88 -5.04 29.25
N GLU A 44 -7.70 -4.79 29.80
CA GLU A 44 -6.41 -4.87 29.10
C GLU A 44 -6.18 -6.22 28.37
N PHE A 45 -6.77 -7.30 28.89
CA PHE A 45 -6.90 -8.58 28.20
C PHE A 45 -8.34 -9.07 28.28
N PRO A 46 -9.19 -8.81 27.26
CA PRO A 46 -10.54 -9.34 27.22
C PRO A 46 -10.46 -10.86 27.32
N THR A 47 -10.98 -11.40 28.41
CA THR A 47 -11.10 -12.84 28.59
C THR A 47 -12.37 -13.27 27.88
N PRO A 48 -12.34 -14.25 26.95
CA PRO A 48 -13.54 -15.01 26.70
C PRO A 48 -13.97 -15.55 28.06
N ALA A 49 -15.23 -15.32 28.45
CA ALA A 49 -15.76 -15.76 29.74
C ALA A 49 -15.23 -17.18 30.06
N PRO A 50 -14.49 -17.37 31.16
CA PRO A 50 -14.01 -18.70 31.48
C PRO A 50 -15.23 -19.57 31.75
N THR A 51 -15.25 -20.78 31.17
CA THR A 51 -16.00 -21.87 31.80
C THR A 51 -15.50 -21.95 33.23
N ALA A 52 -16.42 -21.84 34.20
CA ALA A 52 -16.08 -21.76 35.60
C ALA A 52 -15.30 -23.00 36.04
N VAL A 53 -13.97 -22.88 36.16
CA VAL A 53 -13.13 -23.90 36.78
C VAL A 53 -12.78 -23.41 38.17
N ASP A 54 -13.26 -24.14 39.19
CA ASP A 54 -12.94 -23.88 40.60
C ASP A 54 -11.42 -23.84 40.84
N ARG A 55 -10.95 -22.96 41.73
CA ARG A 55 -9.54 -22.77 42.08
C ARG A 55 -8.84 -24.08 42.45
N ARG A 56 -9.56 -24.99 43.14
CA ARG A 56 -9.02 -26.31 43.50
C ARG A 56 -8.87 -27.21 42.28
N ALA A 57 -9.80 -27.17 41.33
CA ALA A 57 -9.71 -27.89 40.06
C ALA A 57 -8.57 -27.34 39.18
N PHE A 58 -8.38 -26.01 39.15
CA PHE A 58 -7.24 -25.38 38.49
C PHE A 58 -5.90 -25.81 39.10
N LEU A 59 -5.77 -25.80 40.43
CA LEU A 59 -4.56 -26.26 41.11
C LEU A 59 -4.30 -27.76 40.91
N LYS A 60 -5.34 -28.61 40.87
CA LYS A 60 -5.20 -30.03 40.53
C LYS A 60 -4.76 -30.24 39.08
N LEU A 61 -5.35 -29.52 38.13
CA LEU A 61 -4.94 -29.56 36.72
C LEU A 61 -3.52 -29.04 36.55
N MET A 62 -3.14 -27.97 37.24
CA MET A 62 -1.78 -27.43 37.24
C MET A 62 -0.78 -28.40 37.87
N GLY A 63 -1.11 -29.01 39.00
CA GLY A 63 -0.28 -30.03 39.65
C GLY A 63 -0.12 -31.28 38.77
N ALA A 64 -1.20 -31.76 38.15
CA ALA A 64 -1.15 -32.87 37.20
C ALA A 64 -0.35 -32.50 35.94
N SER A 65 -0.48 -31.27 35.44
CA SER A 65 0.28 -30.76 34.28
C SER A 65 1.76 -30.59 34.60
N LEU A 66 2.11 -30.12 35.80
CA LEU A 66 3.50 -30.01 36.28
C LEU A 66 4.12 -31.39 36.52
N ALA A 67 3.34 -32.36 37.01
CA ALA A 67 3.79 -33.75 37.16
C ALA A 67 4.02 -34.42 35.79
N LEU A 68 3.10 -34.26 34.84
CA LEU A 68 3.28 -34.73 33.46
C LEU A 68 4.44 -34.02 32.75
N ALA A 69 4.56 -32.70 32.93
CA ALA A 69 5.67 -31.94 32.37
C ALA A 69 6.99 -32.37 33.00
N GLY A 70 7.07 -32.61 34.32
CA GLY A 70 8.26 -33.13 34.98
C GLY A 70 8.69 -34.49 34.44
N LEU A 71 7.74 -35.35 34.07
CA LEU A 71 7.99 -36.64 33.42
C LEU A 71 8.37 -36.52 31.93
N SER A 72 7.93 -35.48 31.22
CA SER A 72 8.18 -35.30 29.79
C SER A 72 9.30 -34.30 29.44
N SER A 73 9.76 -33.46 30.38
CA SER A 73 10.68 -32.33 30.10
C SER A 73 12.06 -32.44 30.74
N ALA A 74 12.28 -33.40 31.66
CA ALA A 74 13.60 -33.60 32.27
C ALA A 74 14.63 -34.25 31.32
N CYS A 75 14.20 -34.82 30.19
CA CYS A 75 15.06 -35.52 29.22
C CYS A 75 14.60 -35.38 27.75
N THR A 76 14.12 -34.20 27.32
CA THR A 76 13.96 -33.97 25.87
C THR A 76 15.32 -33.75 25.23
N ARG A 77 15.88 -34.81 24.62
CA ARG A 77 16.92 -34.64 23.59
C ARG A 77 16.31 -33.77 22.49
N GLN A 78 16.97 -32.65 22.17
CA GLN A 78 16.65 -31.96 20.92
C GLN A 78 16.81 -32.97 19.77
N PRO A 79 15.90 -32.97 18.78
CA PRO A 79 16.02 -33.84 17.63
C PRO A 79 17.39 -33.63 16.97
N LEU A 80 17.96 -34.69 16.42
CA LEU A 80 19.24 -34.58 15.71
C LEU A 80 19.02 -33.72 14.45
N GLU A 81 19.50 -32.47 14.48
CA GLU A 81 19.43 -31.56 13.35
C GLU A 81 20.56 -31.87 12.36
N GLN A 82 20.19 -32.11 11.10
CA GLN A 82 21.14 -32.42 10.04
C GLN A 82 21.61 -31.12 9.37
N ILE A 83 22.92 -30.99 9.19
CA ILE A 83 23.53 -29.89 8.45
C ILE A 83 23.97 -30.43 7.09
N PHE A 84 23.39 -29.90 6.02
CA PHE A 84 23.70 -30.30 4.65
C PHE A 84 24.52 -29.21 3.95
N PRO A 85 25.77 -29.47 3.55
CA PRO A 85 26.52 -28.57 2.68
C PRO A 85 26.07 -28.70 1.23
N TYR A 86 26.43 -27.73 0.40
CA TYR A 86 26.25 -27.84 -1.04
C TYR A 86 27.09 -28.98 -1.61
N THR A 87 26.51 -29.81 -2.48
CA THR A 87 27.27 -30.78 -3.29
C THR A 87 28.21 -30.07 -4.28
N ARG A 88 27.75 -28.94 -4.83
CA ARG A 88 28.55 -28.02 -5.66
C ARG A 88 28.22 -26.59 -5.24
N ALA A 89 29.11 -25.98 -4.46
CA ALA A 89 28.92 -24.61 -3.98
C ALA A 89 29.08 -23.60 -5.13
N PRO A 90 28.14 -22.67 -5.32
CA PRO A 90 28.34 -21.52 -6.19
C PRO A 90 29.46 -20.62 -5.64
N GLU A 91 30.25 -20.00 -6.53
CA GLU A 91 31.43 -19.21 -6.13
C GLU A 91 31.04 -17.95 -5.36
N GLU A 92 29.88 -17.37 -5.67
CA GLU A 92 29.40 -16.12 -5.10
C GLU A 92 28.67 -16.29 -3.75
N ILE A 93 28.27 -17.52 -3.39
CA ILE A 93 27.47 -17.78 -2.18
C ILE A 93 28.38 -18.14 -1.01
N VAL A 94 28.42 -17.26 -0.01
CA VAL A 94 29.02 -17.54 1.29
C VAL A 94 27.92 -17.81 2.32
N PRO A 95 27.81 -19.03 2.89
CA PRO A 95 26.80 -19.33 3.91
C PRO A 95 26.84 -18.34 5.07
N GLY A 96 25.68 -17.77 5.42
CA GLY A 96 25.55 -16.77 6.48
C GLY A 96 25.83 -15.32 6.05
N GLN A 97 26.16 -15.06 4.78
CA GLN A 97 26.17 -13.71 4.22
C GLN A 97 25.04 -13.54 3.21
N PRO A 98 24.15 -12.54 3.37
CA PRO A 98 23.14 -12.26 2.38
C PRO A 98 23.76 -11.64 1.12
N LEU A 99 23.17 -11.97 -0.04
CA LEU A 99 23.41 -11.32 -1.31
C LEU A 99 22.20 -10.47 -1.71
N PHE A 100 22.42 -9.36 -2.40
CA PHE A 100 21.34 -8.50 -2.90
C PHE A 100 21.28 -8.59 -4.42
N TYR A 101 20.10 -8.88 -4.96
CA TYR A 101 19.86 -8.97 -6.41
C TYR A 101 18.90 -7.87 -6.85
N ALA A 102 19.22 -7.18 -7.95
CA ALA A 102 18.39 -6.13 -8.52
C ALA A 102 17.33 -6.69 -9.49
N THR A 103 16.06 -6.56 -9.14
CA THR A 103 14.95 -7.05 -9.96
C THR A 103 13.83 -6.02 -9.97
N ALA A 104 12.65 -6.36 -10.49
CA ALA A 104 11.47 -5.50 -10.45
C ALA A 104 10.22 -6.29 -10.06
N MET A 105 9.29 -5.60 -9.40
CA MET A 105 7.91 -6.04 -9.29
C MET A 105 7.05 -5.25 -10.28
N VAL A 106 6.23 -5.94 -11.06
CA VAL A 106 5.25 -5.31 -11.95
C VAL A 106 3.90 -5.23 -11.25
N LEU A 107 3.30 -4.03 -11.19
CA LEU A 107 1.94 -3.81 -10.70
C LEU A 107 1.23 -2.80 -11.61
N GLY A 108 0.00 -3.13 -12.04
CA GLY A 108 -0.74 -2.31 -13.01
C GLY A 108 -0.01 -2.17 -14.35
N GLY A 109 0.83 -3.15 -14.69
CA GLY A 109 1.71 -3.14 -15.86
C GLY A 109 3.03 -2.40 -15.70
N PHE A 110 3.28 -1.64 -14.63
CA PHE A 110 4.50 -0.85 -14.47
C PHE A 110 5.52 -1.53 -13.56
N ALA A 111 6.79 -1.53 -13.99
CA ALA A 111 7.90 -2.08 -13.22
C ALA A 111 8.37 -1.11 -12.13
N ARG A 112 8.56 -1.64 -10.93
CA ARG A 112 9.16 -0.94 -9.78
C ARG A 112 10.41 -1.69 -9.38
N GLY A 113 11.57 -1.07 -9.58
CA GLY A 113 12.86 -1.68 -9.26
C GLY A 113 13.05 -1.89 -7.77
N ILE A 114 13.44 -3.10 -7.40
CA ILE A 114 13.65 -3.56 -6.03
C ILE A 114 15.00 -4.28 -5.92
N LEU A 115 15.58 -4.26 -4.72
CA LEU A 115 16.71 -5.08 -4.33
C LEU A 115 16.20 -6.15 -3.39
N VAL A 116 16.49 -7.40 -3.68
CA VAL A 116 15.96 -8.52 -2.89
C VAL A 116 17.11 -9.24 -2.22
N GLU A 117 17.00 -9.34 -0.90
CA GLU A 117 17.96 -10.02 -0.04
C GLU A 117 17.75 -11.53 -0.14
N SER A 118 18.80 -12.20 -0.60
CA SER A 118 18.86 -13.64 -0.82
C SER A 118 19.83 -14.29 0.16
N HIS A 119 19.31 -15.25 0.93
CA HIS A 119 20.12 -16.10 1.80
C HIS A 119 20.27 -17.46 1.15
N MET A 120 21.49 -17.79 0.69
CA MET A 120 21.78 -19.11 0.09
C MET A 120 20.83 -19.46 -1.08
N GLY A 121 20.45 -18.46 -1.87
CA GLY A 121 19.54 -18.63 -3.03
C GLY A 121 18.04 -18.50 -2.70
N ARG A 122 17.66 -18.19 -1.45
CA ARG A 122 16.26 -17.93 -1.10
C ARG A 122 16.00 -16.44 -0.82
N PRO A 123 15.05 -15.80 -1.52
CA PRO A 123 14.54 -14.48 -1.15
C PRO A 123 13.99 -14.45 0.28
N THR A 124 14.33 -13.42 1.04
CA THR A 124 13.89 -13.28 2.44
C THR A 124 13.37 -11.89 2.78
N LYS A 125 13.91 -10.84 2.12
CA LYS A 125 13.48 -9.46 2.31
C LYS A 125 13.55 -8.70 1.01
N ILE A 126 12.58 -7.83 0.75
CA ILE A 126 12.58 -6.92 -0.40
C ILE A 126 12.88 -5.50 0.10
N GLU A 127 13.72 -4.79 -0.63
CA GLU A 127 14.07 -3.38 -0.45
C GLU A 127 13.93 -2.65 -1.79
N GLY A 128 13.93 -1.32 -1.80
CA GLY A 128 13.86 -0.57 -3.06
C GLY A 128 15.23 -0.50 -3.73
N ASN A 129 15.27 -0.42 -5.06
CA ASN A 129 16.51 -0.16 -5.79
C ASN A 129 16.79 1.36 -5.86
N PRO A 130 17.86 1.88 -5.23
CA PRO A 130 18.21 3.30 -5.28
C PRO A 130 18.48 3.83 -6.70
N GLN A 131 18.91 2.97 -7.62
CA GLN A 131 19.20 3.34 -9.01
C GLN A 131 17.94 3.40 -9.89
N HIS A 132 16.82 2.83 -9.44
CA HIS A 132 15.60 2.79 -10.22
C HIS A 132 14.76 4.07 -10.02
N PRO A 133 14.32 4.75 -11.10
CA PRO A 133 13.71 6.08 -11.02
C PRO A 133 12.41 6.10 -10.22
N SER A 134 11.59 5.04 -10.32
CA SER A 134 10.28 5.01 -9.68
C SER A 134 10.31 4.70 -8.18
N SER A 135 11.22 3.82 -7.73
CA SER A 135 11.30 3.38 -6.33
C SER A 135 12.30 4.20 -5.54
N ALA A 136 13.38 4.65 -6.18
CA ALA A 136 14.46 5.43 -5.60
C ALA A 136 14.97 4.82 -4.26
N GLY A 137 14.99 3.51 -4.11
CA GLY A 137 15.45 2.86 -2.87
C GLY A 137 14.37 2.59 -1.82
N ALA A 138 13.11 2.96 -2.06
CA ALA A 138 11.97 2.62 -1.20
C ALA A 138 11.02 1.60 -1.85
N THR A 139 10.04 1.13 -1.07
CA THR A 139 9.06 0.12 -1.48
C THR A 139 7.66 0.50 -1.01
N ASP A 140 6.63 -0.03 -1.64
CA ASP A 140 5.28 0.00 -1.10
C ASP A 140 4.95 -1.27 -0.30
N VAL A 141 3.71 -1.35 0.20
CA VAL A 141 3.21 -2.49 0.98
C VAL A 141 3.16 -3.77 0.14
N PHE A 142 2.85 -3.66 -1.16
CA PHE A 142 2.71 -4.80 -2.06
C PHE A 142 4.07 -5.44 -2.36
N ALA A 143 5.09 -4.63 -2.65
CA ALA A 143 6.46 -5.10 -2.86
C ALA A 143 7.02 -5.78 -1.61
N GLN A 144 6.80 -5.23 -0.41
CA GLN A 144 7.22 -5.89 0.83
C GLN A 144 6.51 -7.24 1.04
N ALA A 145 5.21 -7.30 0.74
CA ALA A 145 4.40 -8.49 0.94
C ALA A 145 4.58 -9.59 -0.11
N ALA A 146 5.22 -9.28 -1.25
CA ALA A 146 5.48 -10.25 -2.31
C ALA A 146 6.35 -11.44 -1.85
N ILE A 147 7.15 -11.29 -0.79
CA ILE A 147 7.85 -12.42 -0.17
C ILE A 147 6.88 -13.47 0.36
N LEU A 148 5.83 -13.07 1.09
CA LEU A 148 4.82 -14.02 1.57
C LEU A 148 4.03 -14.60 0.40
N THR A 149 3.74 -13.82 -0.64
CA THR A 149 3.08 -14.33 -1.86
C THR A 149 3.92 -15.41 -2.54
N LEU A 150 5.25 -15.23 -2.66
CA LEU A 150 6.16 -16.24 -3.24
C LEU A 150 6.06 -17.59 -2.50
N TYR A 151 6.04 -17.53 -1.17
CA TYR A 151 6.04 -18.71 -0.30
C TYR A 151 4.66 -19.17 0.15
N ASP A 152 3.60 -18.58 -0.41
CA ASP A 152 2.22 -18.90 -0.09
C ASP A 152 1.94 -20.37 -0.47
N PRO A 153 1.53 -21.21 0.50
CA PRO A 153 1.28 -22.63 0.25
C PRO A 153 0.03 -22.88 -0.61
N ASP A 154 -0.83 -21.88 -0.86
CA ASP A 154 -2.00 -21.97 -1.75
C ASP A 154 -1.69 -21.63 -3.21
N ARG A 155 -0.44 -21.27 -3.53
CA ARG A 155 -0.02 -21.10 -4.93
C ARG A 155 -0.31 -22.37 -5.72
N SER A 156 -0.65 -22.19 -6.98
CA SER A 156 -0.87 -23.30 -7.90
C SER A 156 0.42 -24.08 -8.12
N GLN A 157 0.40 -25.38 -7.77
CA GLN A 157 1.60 -26.23 -7.77
C GLN A 157 1.67 -27.16 -8.98
N VAL A 158 0.52 -27.45 -9.60
CA VAL A 158 0.35 -28.44 -10.66
C VAL A 158 -0.59 -27.92 -11.74
N VAL A 159 -0.44 -28.45 -12.95
CA VAL A 159 -1.39 -28.20 -14.04
C VAL A 159 -2.71 -28.87 -13.70
N LEU A 160 -3.82 -28.17 -13.91
CA LEU A 160 -5.17 -28.72 -13.77
C LEU A 160 -5.86 -28.79 -15.12
N HIS A 161 -6.50 -29.92 -15.41
CA HIS A 161 -7.38 -30.08 -16.56
C HIS A 161 -8.77 -30.51 -16.08
N ARG A 162 -9.79 -29.67 -16.32
CA ARG A 162 -11.18 -29.85 -15.85
C ARG A 162 -11.26 -30.17 -14.35
N GLY A 163 -10.42 -29.50 -13.56
CA GLY A 163 -10.32 -29.67 -12.10
C GLY A 163 -9.48 -30.87 -11.63
N GLY A 164 -9.10 -31.79 -12.52
CA GLY A 164 -8.20 -32.91 -12.20
C GLY A 164 -6.72 -32.54 -12.39
N ILE A 165 -5.82 -33.20 -11.65
CA ILE A 165 -4.37 -33.02 -11.80
C ILE A 165 -3.92 -33.53 -13.18
N SER A 166 -3.07 -32.75 -13.85
CA SER A 166 -2.50 -33.06 -15.17
C SER A 166 -1.03 -32.61 -15.21
N THR A 167 -0.40 -32.68 -16.39
CA THR A 167 1.01 -32.36 -16.60
C THR A 167 1.20 -31.30 -17.70
N TRP A 168 2.37 -30.65 -17.69
CA TRP A 168 2.77 -29.75 -18.76
C TRP A 168 2.88 -30.46 -20.11
N ALA A 169 3.41 -31.68 -20.14
CA ALA A 169 3.49 -32.47 -21.37
C ALA A 169 2.11 -32.72 -22.00
N ALA A 170 1.10 -33.03 -21.17
CA ALA A 170 -0.27 -33.19 -21.64
C ALA A 170 -0.84 -31.89 -22.20
N PHE A 171 -0.56 -30.75 -21.55
CA PHE A 171 -0.95 -29.44 -22.06
C PHE A 171 -0.25 -29.10 -23.39
N TRP A 172 1.05 -29.33 -23.51
CA TRP A 172 1.81 -29.09 -24.74
C TRP A 172 1.29 -29.91 -25.91
N GLY A 173 0.97 -31.19 -25.69
CA GLY A 173 0.33 -32.03 -26.70
C GLY A 173 -1.03 -31.49 -27.13
N ALA A 174 -1.87 -31.09 -26.18
CA ALA A 174 -3.17 -30.48 -26.48
C ALA A 174 -3.03 -29.14 -27.25
N LEU A 175 -2.05 -28.32 -26.88
CA LEU A 175 -1.78 -27.04 -27.51
C LEU A 175 -1.29 -27.21 -28.95
N ALA A 176 -0.45 -28.22 -29.22
CA ALA A 176 0.06 -28.49 -30.56
C ALA A 176 -1.08 -28.76 -31.57
N VAL A 177 -2.07 -29.57 -31.17
CA VAL A 177 -3.26 -29.87 -31.99
C VAL A 177 -4.07 -28.61 -32.30
N GLU A 178 -4.23 -27.72 -31.32
CA GLU A 178 -4.99 -26.48 -31.51
C GLU A 178 -4.24 -25.47 -32.38
N ARG A 179 -2.90 -25.42 -32.28
CA ARG A 179 -2.07 -24.61 -33.18
C ARG A 179 -2.17 -25.03 -34.64
N GLU A 180 -2.24 -26.33 -34.92
CA GLU A 180 -2.45 -26.83 -36.29
C GLU A 180 -3.79 -26.33 -36.86
N ARG A 181 -4.85 -26.34 -36.04
CA ARG A 181 -6.16 -25.80 -36.43
C ARG A 181 -6.11 -24.31 -36.71
N TRP A 182 -5.47 -23.52 -35.85
CA TRP A 182 -5.30 -22.08 -36.07
C TRP A 182 -4.40 -21.77 -37.28
N GLY A 183 -3.46 -22.65 -37.60
CA GLY A 183 -2.69 -22.55 -38.85
C GLY A 183 -3.60 -22.59 -40.07
N ALA A 184 -4.61 -23.47 -40.08
CA ALA A 184 -5.60 -23.55 -41.15
C ALA A 184 -6.57 -22.36 -41.20
N THR A 185 -6.93 -21.79 -40.05
CA THR A 185 -7.89 -20.67 -39.94
C THR A 185 -7.22 -19.31 -39.79
N ARG A 186 -5.90 -19.20 -39.95
CA ARG A 186 -5.12 -17.97 -39.73
C ARG A 186 -5.31 -17.33 -38.34
N GLY A 187 -5.70 -18.13 -37.35
CA GLY A 187 -6.00 -17.67 -35.99
C GLY A 187 -7.44 -17.22 -35.74
N ALA A 188 -8.37 -17.47 -36.66
CA ALA A 188 -9.78 -17.16 -36.43
C ALA A 188 -10.25 -17.81 -35.12
N GLY A 189 -10.86 -17.01 -34.25
CA GLY A 189 -11.35 -17.46 -32.95
C GLY A 189 -10.32 -17.61 -31.84
N LEU A 190 -9.03 -17.32 -32.07
CA LEU A 190 -8.02 -17.23 -31.02
C LEU A 190 -8.07 -15.83 -30.37
N ARG A 191 -8.26 -15.79 -29.05
CA ARG A 191 -8.22 -14.59 -28.22
C ARG A 191 -7.23 -14.78 -27.08
N VAL A 192 -6.36 -13.79 -26.88
CA VAL A 192 -5.44 -13.73 -25.73
C VAL A 192 -5.81 -12.52 -24.89
N LEU A 193 -6.13 -12.74 -23.62
CA LEU A 193 -6.38 -11.72 -22.62
C LEU A 193 -5.19 -11.64 -21.68
N THR A 194 -4.59 -10.45 -21.58
CA THR A 194 -3.52 -10.17 -20.61
C THR A 194 -3.89 -8.98 -19.73
N GLU A 195 -3.20 -8.85 -18.60
CA GLU A 195 -3.11 -7.56 -17.91
C GLU A 195 -2.32 -6.54 -18.75
N THR A 196 -2.19 -5.31 -18.27
CA THR A 196 -1.40 -4.26 -18.94
C THR A 196 0.05 -4.71 -19.14
N VAL A 197 0.52 -4.74 -20.39
CA VAL A 197 1.89 -5.14 -20.73
C VAL A 197 2.76 -3.93 -21.05
N THR A 198 3.83 -3.73 -20.27
CA THR A 198 4.91 -2.79 -20.58
C THR A 198 6.25 -3.47 -20.87
N SER A 199 6.33 -4.80 -20.69
CA SER A 199 7.48 -5.64 -21.02
C SER A 199 7.81 -5.56 -22.51
N PRO A 200 9.00 -5.06 -22.89
CA PRO A 200 9.42 -5.05 -24.29
C PRO A 200 9.53 -6.46 -24.90
N THR A 201 10.01 -7.45 -24.13
CA THR A 201 10.12 -8.83 -24.60
C THR A 201 8.74 -9.47 -24.79
N LEU A 202 7.82 -9.31 -23.84
CA LEU A 202 6.47 -9.87 -23.95
C LEU A 202 5.69 -9.24 -25.10
N ALA A 203 5.86 -7.93 -25.30
CA ALA A 203 5.29 -7.21 -26.44
C ALA A 203 5.81 -7.74 -27.78
N ASP A 204 7.11 -8.03 -27.90
CA ASP A 204 7.69 -8.65 -29.09
C ASP A 204 7.09 -10.04 -29.37
N GLN A 205 6.97 -10.89 -28.35
CA GLN A 205 6.35 -12.20 -28.48
C GLN A 205 4.89 -12.10 -28.94
N MET A 206 4.11 -11.16 -28.37
CA MET A 206 2.72 -10.96 -28.75
C MET A 206 2.58 -10.45 -30.19
N ARG A 207 3.41 -9.48 -30.61
CA ARG A 207 3.41 -9.01 -32.00
C ARG A 207 3.77 -10.12 -32.97
N ARG A 208 4.76 -10.98 -32.64
CA ARG A 208 5.10 -12.15 -33.44
C ARG A 208 3.95 -13.15 -33.52
N LEU A 209 3.19 -13.33 -32.44
CA LEU A 209 2.01 -14.18 -32.42
C LEU A 209 0.92 -13.65 -33.36
N LEU A 210 0.65 -12.34 -33.33
CA LEU A 210 -0.33 -11.70 -34.21
C LEU A 210 0.11 -11.70 -35.68
N VAL A 211 1.42 -11.70 -35.97
CA VAL A 211 1.93 -11.89 -37.33
C VAL A 211 1.73 -13.33 -37.79
N LEU A 212 1.97 -14.31 -36.92
CA LEU A 212 1.77 -15.74 -37.22
C LEU A 212 0.28 -16.08 -37.42
N PHE A 213 -0.58 -15.44 -36.62
CA PHE A 213 -2.02 -15.63 -36.62
C PHE A 213 -2.76 -14.28 -36.78
N PRO A 214 -2.89 -13.76 -38.02
CA PRO A 214 -3.43 -12.42 -38.28
C PRO A 214 -4.88 -12.19 -37.85
N GLU A 215 -5.69 -13.25 -37.73
CA GLU A 215 -7.09 -13.16 -37.27
C GLU A 215 -7.24 -13.33 -35.75
N ALA A 216 -6.13 -13.61 -35.04
CA ALA A 216 -6.13 -13.57 -33.59
C ALA A 216 -6.30 -12.13 -33.09
N ARG A 217 -6.77 -11.98 -31.84
CA ARG A 217 -6.88 -10.69 -31.17
C ARG A 217 -6.24 -10.75 -29.80
N TRP A 218 -5.57 -9.65 -29.46
CA TRP A 218 -4.99 -9.42 -28.14
C TRP A 218 -5.87 -8.41 -27.40
N HIS A 219 -6.43 -8.83 -26.29
CA HIS A 219 -7.23 -8.00 -25.39
C HIS A 219 -6.43 -7.69 -24.13
N LEU A 220 -6.59 -6.46 -23.63
CA LEU A 220 -5.93 -5.95 -22.45
C LEU A 220 -6.98 -5.56 -21.42
N TYR A 221 -6.84 -6.05 -20.20
CA TYR A 221 -7.74 -5.69 -19.11
C TYR A 221 -7.04 -5.67 -17.75
N GLU A 222 -7.05 -4.48 -17.16
CA GLU A 222 -6.70 -4.21 -15.78
C GLU A 222 -7.95 -3.61 -15.07
N PRO A 223 -8.44 -4.18 -13.96
CA PRO A 223 -9.57 -3.61 -13.24
C PRO A 223 -9.35 -2.17 -12.78
N ILE A 224 -8.11 -1.76 -12.52
CA ILE A 224 -7.71 -0.40 -12.10
C ILE A 224 -6.96 0.25 -13.28
N ALA A 225 -7.57 0.23 -14.47
CA ALA A 225 -6.98 0.78 -15.68
C ALA A 225 -7.05 2.32 -15.73
N ARG A 226 -6.06 2.92 -16.41
CA ARG A 226 -5.92 4.37 -16.59
C ARG A 226 -6.64 4.87 -17.86
N ASP A 227 -7.76 4.25 -18.21
CA ASP A 227 -8.51 4.55 -19.45
C ASP A 227 -8.99 6.00 -19.48
N HIS A 228 -9.49 6.53 -18.36
CA HIS A 228 -9.95 7.92 -18.27
C HIS A 228 -8.83 8.94 -18.50
N GLN A 229 -7.64 8.69 -17.92
CA GLN A 229 -6.47 9.54 -18.11
C GLN A 229 -6.05 9.55 -19.59
N LYS A 230 -5.98 8.39 -20.24
CA LYS A 230 -5.62 8.25 -21.66
C LYS A 230 -6.64 8.89 -22.59
N ALA A 231 -7.92 8.67 -22.34
CA ALA A 231 -9.00 9.29 -23.12
C ALA A 231 -8.99 10.82 -22.95
N GLY A 232 -8.70 11.32 -21.74
CA GLY A 232 -8.55 12.76 -21.49
C GLY A 232 -7.33 13.37 -22.19
N ALA A 233 -6.21 12.66 -22.19
CA ALA A 233 -5.02 13.05 -22.95
C ALA A 233 -5.30 13.07 -24.47
N ARG A 234 -6.01 12.06 -24.99
CA ARG A 234 -6.45 12.02 -26.40
C ARG A 234 -7.38 13.18 -26.74
N LEU A 235 -8.31 13.52 -25.85
CA LEU A 235 -9.20 14.67 -26.01
C LEU A 235 -8.42 16.00 -26.03
N ALA A 236 -7.42 16.14 -25.14
CA ALA A 236 -6.63 17.36 -25.03
C ALA A 236 -5.63 17.54 -26.19
N PHE A 237 -4.99 16.46 -26.67
CA PHE A 237 -3.87 16.56 -27.62
C PHE A 237 -4.16 15.95 -29.01
N GLY A 238 -5.29 15.25 -29.18
CA GLY A 238 -5.61 14.50 -30.40
C GLY A 238 -4.81 13.20 -30.57
N ARG A 239 -3.91 12.89 -29.65
CA ARG A 239 -3.08 11.68 -29.61
C ARG A 239 -2.93 11.20 -28.17
N LEU A 240 -2.59 9.93 -28.02
CA LEU A 240 -2.26 9.39 -26.71
C LEU A 240 -0.88 9.89 -26.27
N VAL A 241 -0.79 10.37 -25.04
CA VAL A 241 0.45 10.73 -24.36
C VAL A 241 0.37 10.24 -22.92
N GLU A 242 1.53 9.94 -22.34
CA GLU A 242 1.68 9.66 -20.92
C GLU A 242 2.06 10.95 -20.19
N THR A 243 1.47 11.20 -19.03
CA THR A 243 1.74 12.43 -18.26
C THR A 243 2.68 12.12 -17.10
N GLN A 244 3.81 12.81 -17.07
CA GLN A 244 4.81 12.73 -16.01
C GLN A 244 4.75 13.98 -15.15
N TYR A 245 4.58 13.78 -13.85
CA TYR A 245 4.59 14.86 -12.87
C TYR A 245 5.93 14.97 -12.18
N ARG A 246 6.33 16.21 -11.87
CA ARG A 246 7.50 16.53 -11.05
C ARG A 246 7.07 17.41 -9.88
N PHE A 247 6.87 16.78 -8.72
CA PHE A 247 6.38 17.47 -7.52
C PHE A 247 7.46 18.30 -6.83
N ARG A 248 8.74 17.97 -7.07
CA ARG A 248 9.89 18.70 -6.52
C ARG A 248 9.94 20.15 -6.97
N ASP A 249 9.33 20.47 -8.10
CA ASP A 249 9.36 21.83 -8.67
C ASP A 249 8.05 22.60 -8.41
N ALA A 250 7.08 22.00 -7.70
CA ALA A 250 5.78 22.60 -7.42
C ALA A 250 5.70 23.19 -6.00
N ARG A 251 5.47 24.51 -5.91
CA ARG A 251 5.10 25.24 -4.68
C ARG A 251 3.61 25.18 -4.37
N VAL A 252 2.74 25.09 -5.37
CA VAL A 252 1.29 24.96 -5.16
C VAL A 252 0.76 23.77 -5.94
N VAL A 253 0.14 22.83 -5.23
CA VAL A 253 -0.44 21.63 -5.82
C VAL A 253 -1.95 21.64 -5.56
N VAL A 254 -2.73 21.47 -6.63
CA VAL A 254 -4.18 21.21 -6.56
C VAL A 254 -4.44 19.78 -7.00
N SER A 255 -4.98 18.97 -6.09
CA SER A 255 -5.43 17.62 -6.38
C SER A 255 -6.95 17.59 -6.58
N LEU A 256 -7.36 17.16 -7.77
CA LEU A 256 -8.74 16.86 -8.12
C LEU A 256 -8.93 15.35 -8.02
N GLU A 257 -9.27 14.91 -6.81
CA GLU A 257 -9.58 13.53 -6.46
C GLU A 257 -8.44 12.51 -6.69
N ALA A 258 -7.19 13.01 -6.76
CA ALA A 258 -5.99 12.21 -6.91
C ALA A 258 -5.34 11.86 -5.56
N ASP A 259 -5.15 10.57 -5.30
CA ASP A 259 -4.38 10.06 -4.15
C ASP A 259 -2.93 9.73 -4.56
N PHE A 260 -2.23 10.69 -5.16
CA PHE A 260 -0.89 10.49 -5.75
C PHE A 260 0.20 10.10 -4.73
N LEU A 261 -0.05 10.20 -3.43
CA LEU A 261 0.88 9.76 -2.38
C LEU A 261 0.79 8.25 -2.09
N ALA A 262 -0.27 7.58 -2.56
CA ALA A 262 -0.51 6.16 -2.26
C ALA A 262 -0.91 5.34 -3.48
N SER A 263 -1.46 5.98 -4.51
CA SER A 263 -2.02 5.34 -5.69
C SER A 263 -1.34 5.88 -6.96
N GLY A 264 -1.41 5.06 -8.01
CA GLY A 264 -0.75 5.33 -9.27
C GLY A 264 0.61 4.64 -9.41
N PRO A 265 1.10 4.55 -10.65
CA PRO A 265 2.25 3.71 -10.96
C PRO A 265 3.56 4.27 -10.37
N ASP A 266 3.66 5.59 -10.17
CA ASP A 266 4.89 6.27 -9.75
C ASP A 266 4.80 6.98 -8.38
N HIS A 267 3.83 6.57 -7.55
CA HIS A 267 3.52 7.23 -6.27
C HIS A 267 4.70 7.28 -5.28
N LEU A 268 5.64 6.32 -5.34
CA LEU A 268 6.83 6.32 -4.47
C LEU A 268 7.73 7.53 -4.78
N ARG A 269 8.02 7.78 -6.06
CA ARG A 269 8.77 8.97 -6.50
C ARG A 269 7.99 10.24 -6.20
N TRP A 270 6.69 10.29 -6.54
CA TRP A 270 5.85 11.47 -6.27
C TRP A 270 5.80 11.84 -4.79
N ALA A 271 5.64 10.85 -3.91
CA ALA A 271 5.65 11.07 -2.47
C ALA A 271 6.99 11.63 -1.99
N ARG A 272 8.11 11.10 -2.48
CA ARG A 272 9.43 11.61 -2.11
C ARG A 272 9.65 13.04 -2.59
N GLU A 273 9.33 13.32 -3.85
CA GLU A 273 9.49 14.65 -4.44
C GLU A 273 8.61 15.69 -3.77
N PHE A 274 7.35 15.33 -3.46
CA PHE A 274 6.42 16.21 -2.74
C PHE A 274 6.93 16.54 -1.33
N ILE A 275 7.42 15.54 -0.60
CA ILE A 275 7.92 15.71 0.77
C ILE A 275 9.29 16.39 0.84
N ALA A 276 10.10 16.34 -0.22
CA ALA A 276 11.39 17.03 -0.25
C ALA A 276 11.26 18.54 0.09
N ARG A 277 10.13 19.16 -0.24
CA ARG A 277 9.81 20.55 0.13
C ARG A 277 9.21 20.74 1.51
N ARG A 278 8.81 19.68 2.21
CA ARG A 278 8.17 19.72 3.54
C ARG A 278 9.02 19.15 4.66
N ARG A 279 10.27 18.77 4.39
CA ARG A 279 11.15 18.27 5.44
C ARG A 279 11.42 19.38 6.44
N ALA A 280 11.60 19.01 7.70
CA ALA A 280 12.02 19.96 8.74
C ALA A 280 13.35 20.66 8.42
N GLU A 281 14.22 20.00 7.64
CA GLU A 281 15.51 20.55 7.19
C GLU A 281 15.37 21.60 6.06
N THR A 282 14.21 21.65 5.39
CA THR A 282 13.95 22.58 4.29
C THR A 282 13.47 23.92 4.83
N ASP A 283 13.96 25.03 4.26
CA ASP A 283 13.48 26.37 4.61
C ASP A 283 11.96 26.45 4.44
N VAL A 284 11.26 26.84 5.51
CA VAL A 284 9.81 27.02 5.56
C VAL A 284 9.26 27.97 4.50
N ALA A 285 10.09 28.87 3.96
CA ALA A 285 9.72 29.75 2.84
C ALA A 285 9.59 29.02 1.49
N GLU A 286 10.17 27.83 1.35
CA GLU A 286 10.15 27.02 0.13
C GLU A 286 9.08 25.91 0.15
N TRP A 287 8.38 25.79 1.28
CA TRP A 287 7.38 24.75 1.49
C TRP A 287 6.24 24.87 0.50
N ASN A 288 5.87 23.73 -0.06
CA ASN A 288 4.73 23.64 -0.95
C ASN A 288 3.41 23.67 -0.17
N ARG A 289 2.35 24.12 -0.85
CA ARG A 289 0.98 24.11 -0.38
C ARG A 289 0.16 23.11 -1.19
N LEU A 290 -0.71 22.38 -0.52
CA LEU A 290 -1.55 21.35 -1.12
C LEU A 290 -3.04 21.61 -0.84
N TYR A 291 -3.80 21.76 -1.91
CA TYR A 291 -5.26 21.79 -1.91
C TYR A 291 -5.78 20.46 -2.44
N VAL A 292 -6.71 19.82 -1.73
CA VAL A 292 -7.30 18.53 -2.11
C VAL A 292 -8.81 18.63 -2.14
N PHE A 293 -9.40 18.29 -3.28
CA PHE A 293 -10.83 18.12 -3.47
C PHE A 293 -11.09 16.63 -3.70
N GLU A 294 -11.75 15.95 -2.76
CA GLU A 294 -11.94 14.50 -2.84
C GLU A 294 -13.23 14.05 -2.16
N SER A 295 -13.81 12.94 -2.65
CA SER A 295 -15.03 12.37 -2.07
C SER A 295 -14.77 11.52 -0.82
N THR A 296 -13.65 10.81 -0.83
CA THR A 296 -13.21 9.91 0.25
C THR A 296 -11.90 10.44 0.79
N PRO A 297 -11.74 10.58 2.12
CA PRO A 297 -10.44 10.83 2.73
C PRO A 297 -9.38 9.91 2.13
N SER A 298 -8.24 10.48 1.74
CA SER A 298 -7.11 9.75 1.17
C SER A 298 -5.79 10.06 1.91
N LEU A 299 -4.69 9.39 1.55
CA LEU A 299 -3.39 9.72 2.13
C LEU A 299 -2.88 11.07 1.62
N THR A 300 -3.15 11.42 0.37
CA THR A 300 -2.96 12.78 -0.14
C THR A 300 -3.80 13.80 0.64
N GLY A 301 -5.06 13.49 0.94
CA GLY A 301 -5.95 14.35 1.74
C GLY A 301 -5.44 14.59 3.16
N ALA A 302 -4.92 13.56 3.83
CA ALA A 302 -4.30 13.69 5.16
C ALA A 302 -3.03 14.57 5.17
N MET A 303 -2.43 14.79 4.00
CA MET A 303 -1.26 15.65 3.84
C MET A 303 -1.60 17.06 3.36
N ALA A 304 -2.87 17.33 3.05
CA ALA A 304 -3.32 18.61 2.54
C ALA A 304 -3.17 19.72 3.58
N ASP A 305 -2.90 20.94 3.12
CA ASP A 305 -3.08 22.13 3.96
C ASP A 305 -4.54 22.56 3.94
N HIS A 306 -5.23 22.31 2.83
CA HIS A 306 -6.65 22.59 2.65
C HIS A 306 -7.32 21.39 1.98
N ARG A 307 -8.17 20.71 2.74
CA ARG A 307 -8.95 19.56 2.25
C ARG A 307 -10.43 19.92 2.20
N PHE A 308 -11.08 19.58 1.09
CA PHE A 308 -12.49 19.82 0.87
C PHE A 308 -13.20 18.51 0.50
N PRO A 309 -14.16 18.04 1.33
CA PRO A 309 -14.97 16.88 1.00
C PRO A 309 -15.96 17.27 -0.09
N VAL A 310 -15.79 16.71 -1.28
CA VAL A 310 -16.60 17.02 -2.46
C VAL A 310 -17.01 15.73 -3.12
N ARG A 311 -18.29 15.62 -3.49
CA ARG A 311 -18.80 14.47 -4.25
C ARG A 311 -18.01 14.28 -5.55
N ALA A 312 -17.73 13.03 -5.93
CA ALA A 312 -16.96 12.72 -7.13
C ALA A 312 -17.61 13.28 -8.41
N SER A 313 -18.94 13.30 -8.45
CA SER A 313 -19.72 13.92 -9.53
C SER A 313 -19.58 15.45 -9.62
N GLN A 314 -19.17 16.13 -8.56
CA GLN A 314 -19.01 17.59 -8.52
C GLN A 314 -17.61 18.07 -8.86
N ILE A 315 -16.62 17.18 -8.90
CA ILE A 315 -15.24 17.53 -9.26
C ILE A 315 -15.17 18.06 -10.69
N GLU A 316 -15.99 17.56 -11.62
CA GLU A 316 -16.07 18.13 -12.97
C GLU A 316 -16.55 19.60 -12.95
N LEU A 317 -17.58 19.91 -12.14
CA LEU A 317 -18.07 21.29 -11.99
C LEU A 317 -17.03 22.20 -11.36
N LEU A 318 -16.30 21.69 -10.36
CA LEU A 318 -15.20 22.42 -9.73
C LEU A 318 -14.04 22.68 -10.72
N ALA A 319 -13.68 21.69 -11.53
CA ALA A 319 -12.66 21.83 -12.56
C ALA A 319 -13.06 22.88 -13.61
N ARG A 320 -14.34 22.90 -14.03
CA ARG A 320 -14.89 23.93 -14.93
C ARG A 320 -14.82 25.33 -14.29
N ALA A 321 -15.23 25.44 -13.03
CA ALA A 321 -15.23 26.70 -12.28
C ALA A 321 -13.82 27.25 -12.03
N LEU A 322 -12.83 26.36 -11.81
CA LEU A 322 -11.42 26.72 -11.67
C LEU A 322 -10.82 27.13 -13.02
N ALA A 323 -11.08 26.35 -14.08
CA ALA A 323 -10.62 26.66 -15.43
C ALA A 323 -11.09 28.04 -15.90
N ARG A 324 -12.36 28.39 -15.64
CA ARG A 324 -12.91 29.72 -15.94
C ARG A 324 -12.16 30.85 -15.23
N ARG A 325 -11.84 30.67 -13.94
CA ARG A 325 -11.07 31.66 -13.14
C ARG A 325 -9.62 31.80 -13.59
N LEU A 326 -9.07 30.74 -14.18
CA LEU A 326 -7.74 30.77 -14.80
C LEU A 326 -7.75 31.40 -16.21
N GLY A 327 -8.92 31.81 -16.72
CA GLY A 327 -9.07 32.52 -17.99
C GLY A 327 -9.44 31.65 -19.19
N LEU A 328 -9.84 30.40 -18.98
CA LEU A 328 -10.34 29.53 -20.05
C LEU A 328 -11.83 29.79 -20.34
N GLU A 329 -12.22 29.72 -21.63
CA GLU A 329 -13.59 29.96 -22.09
C GLU A 329 -14.52 28.76 -21.81
N VAL A 330 -14.79 28.50 -20.53
CA VAL A 330 -15.64 27.40 -20.08
C VAL A 330 -17.05 27.92 -19.78
N PRO A 331 -18.12 27.21 -20.22
CA PRO A 331 -19.49 27.52 -19.81
C PRO A 331 -19.61 27.59 -18.29
N GLU A 332 -20.37 28.56 -17.79
CA GLU A 332 -20.55 28.72 -16.36
C GLU A 332 -21.26 27.48 -15.78
N PRO A 333 -20.63 26.77 -14.81
CA PRO A 333 -21.27 25.62 -14.20
C PRO A 333 -22.40 26.07 -13.26
N GLU A 334 -23.40 25.22 -13.07
CA GLU A 334 -24.32 25.36 -11.95
C GLU A 334 -23.57 25.39 -10.62
N ALA A 335 -24.19 25.98 -9.60
CA ALA A 335 -23.56 26.29 -8.32
C ALA A 335 -22.69 25.14 -7.79
N THR A 336 -21.41 25.43 -7.57
CA THR A 336 -20.49 24.52 -6.90
C THR A 336 -20.80 24.44 -5.41
N VAL A 337 -20.52 23.30 -4.76
CA VAL A 337 -20.68 23.15 -3.29
C VAL A 337 -19.74 24.06 -2.50
N LEU A 338 -18.65 24.52 -3.12
CA LEU A 338 -17.69 25.42 -2.49
C LEU A 338 -18.05 26.88 -2.74
N ASP A 339 -17.80 27.72 -1.73
CA ASP A 339 -17.92 29.17 -1.83
C ASP A 339 -17.08 29.68 -3.02
N PRO A 340 -17.67 30.40 -3.99
CA PRO A 340 -16.97 31.01 -5.11
C PRO A 340 -15.73 31.81 -4.72
N ARG A 341 -15.70 32.42 -3.53
CA ARG A 341 -14.57 33.18 -2.98
C ARG A 341 -13.38 32.29 -2.61
N LEU A 342 -13.64 31.08 -2.11
CA LEU A 342 -12.57 30.11 -1.80
C LEU A 342 -11.89 29.66 -3.09
N LEU A 343 -12.68 29.33 -4.11
CA LEU A 343 -12.13 28.89 -5.39
C LEU A 343 -11.34 30.01 -6.09
N GLU A 344 -11.77 31.26 -5.89
CA GLU A 344 -11.03 32.43 -6.34
C GLU A 344 -9.67 32.57 -5.64
N ALA A 345 -9.61 32.36 -4.32
CA ALA A 345 -8.35 32.38 -3.57
C ALA A 345 -7.39 31.29 -4.05
N VAL A 346 -7.90 30.08 -4.35
CA VAL A 346 -7.10 28.98 -4.93
C VAL A 346 -6.59 29.35 -6.33
N ALA A 347 -7.45 29.91 -7.19
CA ALA A 347 -7.06 30.34 -8.54
C ALA A 347 -5.97 31.43 -8.50
N ARG A 348 -6.11 32.43 -7.61
CA ARG A 348 -5.09 33.45 -7.39
C ARG A 348 -3.76 32.87 -6.93
N ASP A 349 -3.79 31.88 -6.05
CA ASP A 349 -2.58 31.24 -5.53
C ASP A 349 -1.84 30.45 -6.63
N LEU A 350 -2.57 29.75 -7.50
CA LEU A 350 -2.02 29.14 -8.72
C LEU A 350 -1.43 30.17 -9.68
N GLN A 351 -2.14 31.27 -9.94
CA GLN A 351 -1.68 32.35 -10.82
C GLN A 351 -0.44 33.06 -10.30
N ARG A 352 -0.29 33.21 -8.99
CA ARG A 352 0.92 33.78 -8.36
C ARG A 352 2.14 32.88 -8.52
N HIS A 353 1.93 31.57 -8.67
CA HIS A 353 2.99 30.55 -8.77
C HIS A 353 3.03 29.89 -10.16
N ARG A 354 2.77 30.64 -11.24
CA ARG A 354 2.85 30.12 -12.62
C ARG A 354 4.22 29.51 -12.90
N GLY A 355 4.23 28.30 -13.47
CA GLY A 355 5.43 27.50 -13.71
C GLY A 355 6.03 26.81 -12.48
N GLU A 356 5.53 27.11 -11.27
CA GLU A 356 5.84 26.43 -10.00
C GLU A 356 4.55 25.89 -9.36
N SER A 357 3.51 25.68 -10.17
CA SER A 357 2.23 25.13 -9.74
C SER A 357 2.00 23.78 -10.40
N LEU A 358 1.02 23.03 -9.90
CA LEU A 358 0.65 21.75 -10.47
C LEU A 358 -0.83 21.42 -10.21
N ILE A 359 -1.54 21.01 -11.25
CA ILE A 359 -2.89 20.44 -11.13
C ILE A 359 -2.83 18.97 -11.51
N VAL A 360 -3.26 18.10 -10.58
CA VAL A 360 -3.27 16.64 -10.73
C VAL A 360 -4.70 16.13 -10.63
N VAL A 361 -5.05 15.14 -11.45
CA VAL A 361 -6.39 14.55 -11.50
C VAL A 361 -6.31 13.05 -11.22
N GLY A 362 -7.19 12.54 -10.36
CA GLY A 362 -7.26 11.12 -10.05
C GLY A 362 -7.83 10.31 -11.19
N GLU A 363 -7.37 9.07 -11.35
CA GLU A 363 -7.81 8.12 -12.40
C GLU A 363 -9.32 7.84 -12.40
N SER A 364 -9.99 8.10 -11.26
CA SER A 364 -11.43 7.92 -11.12
C SER A 364 -12.26 8.97 -11.87
N GLN A 365 -11.67 10.14 -12.17
CA GLN A 365 -12.40 11.26 -12.75
C GLN A 365 -12.61 11.09 -14.26
N PRO A 366 -13.69 11.64 -14.85
CA PRO A 366 -13.97 11.47 -16.26
C PRO A 366 -12.89 12.07 -17.18
N PRO A 367 -12.75 11.59 -18.43
CA PRO A 367 -11.77 12.10 -19.41
C PRO A 367 -11.75 13.63 -19.56
N LEU A 368 -12.91 14.26 -19.47
CA LEU A 368 -13.04 15.72 -19.60
C LEU A 368 -12.28 16.47 -18.48
N VAL A 369 -12.26 15.96 -17.25
CA VAL A 369 -11.55 16.59 -16.12
C VAL A 369 -10.04 16.53 -16.35
N HIS A 370 -9.52 15.39 -16.85
CA HIS A 370 -8.13 15.27 -17.26
C HIS A 370 -7.77 16.25 -18.39
N ALA A 371 -8.63 16.38 -19.40
CA ALA A 371 -8.41 17.33 -20.49
C ALA A 371 -8.39 18.80 -20.02
N LEU A 372 -9.31 19.18 -19.12
CA LEU A 372 -9.30 20.49 -18.47
C LEU A 372 -8.03 20.72 -17.64
N ALA A 373 -7.54 19.70 -16.92
CA ALA A 373 -6.31 19.83 -16.17
C ALA A 373 -5.08 20.02 -17.07
N HIS A 374 -5.03 19.36 -18.25
CA HIS A 374 -4.00 19.65 -19.24
C HIS A 374 -4.06 21.11 -19.72
N ALA A 375 -5.26 21.61 -20.06
CA ALA A 375 -5.47 23.01 -20.45
C ALA A 375 -5.06 24.00 -19.36
N MET A 376 -5.47 23.77 -18.11
CA MET A 376 -5.10 24.63 -16.98
C MET A 376 -3.60 24.59 -16.70
N ASN A 377 -2.95 23.43 -16.76
CA ASN A 377 -1.50 23.32 -16.60
C ASN A 377 -0.74 24.03 -17.74
N GLU A 378 -1.25 24.01 -18.98
CA GLU A 378 -0.67 24.76 -20.09
C GLU A 378 -0.78 26.28 -19.85
N VAL A 379 -1.97 26.77 -19.48
CA VAL A 379 -2.18 28.20 -19.15
C VAL A 379 -1.31 28.62 -17.97
N LEU A 380 -1.11 27.77 -16.96
CA LEU A 380 -0.26 28.07 -15.81
C LEU A 380 1.25 28.02 -16.14
N GLY A 381 1.65 27.64 -17.35
CA GLY A 381 3.06 27.53 -17.74
C GLY A 381 3.78 26.35 -17.07
N ASN A 382 3.03 25.31 -16.69
CA ASN A 382 3.54 24.13 -15.97
C ASN A 382 4.17 23.10 -16.93
N VAL A 383 3.79 23.11 -18.21
CA VAL A 383 4.32 22.21 -19.24
C VAL A 383 5.81 22.48 -19.47
N GLY A 384 6.65 21.45 -19.37
CA GLY A 384 8.11 21.53 -19.44
C GLY A 384 8.79 21.91 -18.13
N ARG A 385 8.04 22.16 -17.05
CA ARG A 385 8.57 22.46 -15.70
C ARG A 385 8.11 21.44 -14.66
N THR A 386 6.82 21.43 -14.35
CA THR A 386 6.20 20.51 -13.37
C THR A 386 5.40 19.39 -14.04
N VAL A 387 5.01 19.57 -15.31
CA VAL A 387 4.30 18.58 -16.13
C VAL A 387 5.10 18.30 -17.40
N PHE A 388 5.33 17.02 -17.71
CA PHE A 388 5.94 16.58 -18.95
C PHE A 388 5.06 15.55 -19.62
N TYR A 389 5.12 15.48 -20.95
CA TYR A 389 4.41 14.49 -21.74
C TYR A 389 5.41 13.57 -22.41
N THR A 390 5.12 12.28 -22.49
CA THR A 390 5.93 11.30 -23.23
C THR A 390 5.02 10.46 -24.13
N GLU A 391 5.61 9.63 -24.99
CA GLU A 391 4.86 8.54 -25.62
C GLU A 391 4.27 7.60 -24.55
N PRO A 392 3.17 6.88 -24.85
CA PRO A 392 2.67 5.83 -23.97
C PRO A 392 3.72 4.76 -23.72
N VAL A 393 3.88 4.37 -22.45
CA VAL A 393 4.84 3.33 -22.02
C VAL A 393 4.36 1.92 -22.37
N GLU A 394 3.04 1.75 -22.42
CA GLU A 394 2.39 0.46 -22.69
C GLU A 394 2.67 -0.03 -24.10
N ALA A 395 2.79 -1.34 -24.26
CA ALA A 395 3.10 -1.96 -25.54
C ALA A 395 2.03 -1.73 -26.61
N GLU A 396 0.76 -1.67 -26.19
CA GLU A 396 -0.42 -1.44 -27.02
C GLU A 396 -1.41 -0.56 -26.22
N PRO A 397 -1.42 0.76 -26.42
CA PRO A 397 -2.17 1.68 -25.59
C PRO A 397 -3.64 1.79 -26.03
N VAL A 398 -4.40 0.72 -25.80
CA VAL A 398 -5.86 0.66 -26.07
C VAL A 398 -6.69 1.10 -24.85
N GLU A 399 -7.95 1.43 -25.09
CA GLU A 399 -8.95 1.56 -24.02
C GLU A 399 -9.35 0.16 -23.55
N GLN A 400 -8.94 -0.20 -22.34
CA GLN A 400 -9.01 -1.57 -21.84
C GLN A 400 -10.45 -2.00 -21.55
N MET A 401 -11.29 -1.09 -21.05
CA MET A 401 -12.71 -1.35 -20.86
C MET A 401 -13.43 -1.65 -22.19
N ALA A 402 -13.06 -0.94 -23.26
CA ALA A 402 -13.58 -1.22 -24.61
C ALA A 402 -13.05 -2.56 -25.13
N SER A 403 -11.77 -2.86 -24.92
CA SER A 403 -11.16 -4.14 -25.28
C SER A 403 -11.83 -5.34 -24.58
N LEU A 404 -12.16 -5.21 -23.30
CA LEU A 404 -12.89 -6.25 -22.56
C LEU A 404 -14.34 -6.40 -23.04
N ARG A 405 -15.02 -5.28 -23.36
CA ARG A 405 -16.38 -5.31 -23.91
C ARG A 405 -16.41 -6.03 -25.26
N GLU A 406 -15.48 -5.72 -26.16
CA GLU A 406 -15.31 -6.40 -27.44
C GLU A 406 -15.13 -7.91 -27.24
N LEU A 407 -14.25 -8.32 -26.32
CA LEU A 407 -14.06 -9.74 -26.01
C LEU A 407 -15.36 -10.40 -25.49
N ALA A 408 -16.09 -9.72 -24.61
CA ALA A 408 -17.35 -10.22 -24.09
C ALA A 408 -18.42 -10.35 -25.18
N GLU A 409 -18.49 -9.41 -26.13
CA GLU A 409 -19.42 -9.46 -27.27
C GLU A 409 -19.03 -10.55 -28.28
N ASP A 410 -17.73 -10.75 -28.52
CA ASP A 410 -17.21 -11.82 -29.36
C ASP A 410 -17.52 -13.21 -28.78
N MET A 411 -17.42 -13.38 -27.46
CA MET A 411 -17.80 -14.62 -26.78
C MET A 411 -19.31 -14.89 -26.89
N GLU A 412 -20.13 -13.86 -26.72
CA GLU A 412 -21.59 -13.96 -26.87
C GLU A 412 -21.98 -14.38 -28.30
N ALA A 413 -21.34 -13.78 -29.29
CA ALA A 413 -21.57 -14.05 -30.71
C ALA A 413 -20.98 -15.39 -31.20
N GLY A 414 -20.33 -16.18 -30.33
CA GLY A 414 -19.70 -17.44 -30.70
C GLY A 414 -18.47 -17.29 -31.60
N ARG A 415 -17.88 -16.09 -31.67
CA ARG A 415 -16.66 -15.81 -32.47
C ARG A 415 -15.38 -16.26 -31.78
N VAL A 416 -15.43 -16.59 -30.49
CA VAL A 416 -14.27 -17.04 -29.71
C VAL A 416 -14.27 -18.56 -29.57
N GLU A 417 -13.32 -19.22 -30.22
CA GLU A 417 -13.12 -20.66 -30.08
C GLU A 417 -12.15 -21.00 -28.96
N ALA A 418 -11.10 -20.18 -28.78
CA ALA A 418 -10.07 -20.38 -27.80
C ALA A 418 -9.71 -19.07 -27.08
N LEU A 419 -9.76 -19.10 -25.75
CA LEU A 419 -9.41 -17.99 -24.87
C LEU A 419 -8.23 -18.36 -23.98
N PHE A 420 -7.13 -17.62 -24.12
CA PHE A 420 -5.97 -17.69 -23.23
C PHE A 420 -5.98 -16.48 -22.30
N ILE A 421 -6.02 -16.71 -21.00
CA ILE A 421 -5.99 -15.67 -19.97
C ILE A 421 -4.65 -15.79 -19.25
N LEU A 422 -3.80 -14.77 -19.37
CA LEU A 422 -2.46 -14.75 -18.79
C LEU A 422 -2.43 -13.72 -17.64
N GLY A 423 -2.37 -14.20 -16.40
CA GLY A 423 -2.26 -13.43 -15.15
C GLY A 423 -3.56 -12.84 -14.60
N ALA A 424 -4.56 -12.58 -15.45
CA ALA A 424 -5.80 -11.88 -15.06
C ALA A 424 -6.88 -12.81 -14.48
N ASN A 425 -7.73 -12.28 -13.57
CA ASN A 425 -8.90 -12.96 -13.01
C ASN A 425 -10.24 -12.27 -13.38
N PRO A 426 -10.61 -12.22 -14.67
CA PRO A 426 -11.78 -11.47 -15.15
C PRO A 426 -13.12 -12.02 -14.63
N VAL A 427 -13.22 -13.29 -14.25
CA VAL A 427 -14.46 -13.84 -13.65
C VAL A 427 -14.81 -13.12 -12.35
N TYR A 428 -13.81 -12.69 -11.60
CA TYR A 428 -13.99 -11.93 -10.36
C TYR A 428 -14.02 -10.41 -10.60
N THR A 429 -13.13 -9.89 -11.48
CA THR A 429 -12.89 -8.45 -11.58
C THR A 429 -13.68 -7.74 -12.68
N ALA A 430 -14.22 -8.45 -13.68
CA ALA A 430 -14.96 -7.83 -14.78
C ALA A 430 -16.20 -7.08 -14.26
N PRO A 431 -16.55 -5.92 -14.85
CA PRO A 431 -17.81 -5.25 -14.55
C PRO A 431 -19.02 -6.16 -14.71
N ALA A 432 -19.99 -5.98 -13.81
CA ALA A 432 -21.12 -6.91 -13.67
C ALA A 432 -22.11 -6.87 -14.86
N ASP A 433 -22.11 -5.80 -15.65
CA ASP A 433 -22.89 -5.66 -16.88
C ASP A 433 -22.34 -6.47 -18.06
N LEU A 434 -21.05 -6.85 -18.04
CA LEU A 434 -20.46 -7.65 -19.11
C LEU A 434 -20.79 -9.14 -19.01
N GLN A 435 -21.31 -9.61 -17.86
CA GLN A 435 -21.65 -11.02 -17.62
C GLN A 435 -20.53 -12.00 -18.03
N PHE A 436 -19.28 -11.60 -17.78
CA PHE A 436 -18.10 -12.26 -18.35
C PHE A 436 -18.05 -13.77 -18.07
N ALA A 437 -18.40 -14.19 -16.85
CA ALA A 437 -18.41 -15.59 -16.46
C ALA A 437 -19.39 -16.45 -17.29
N GLU A 438 -20.60 -15.93 -17.54
CA GLU A 438 -21.65 -16.61 -18.31
C GLU A 438 -21.25 -16.73 -19.78
N ARG A 439 -20.70 -15.65 -20.35
CA ARG A 439 -20.25 -15.62 -21.75
C ARG A 439 -19.03 -16.49 -21.99
N MET A 440 -18.11 -16.53 -21.04
CA MET A 440 -16.92 -17.38 -21.10
C MET A 440 -17.29 -18.87 -21.18
N ASP A 441 -18.42 -19.30 -20.63
CA ASP A 441 -18.83 -20.72 -20.68
C ASP A 441 -19.16 -21.24 -22.08
N ARG A 442 -19.38 -20.33 -23.04
CA ARG A 442 -19.62 -20.67 -24.45
C ARG A 442 -18.32 -21.00 -25.21
N VAL A 443 -17.17 -20.67 -24.64
CA VAL A 443 -15.88 -20.83 -25.33
C VAL A 443 -15.39 -22.28 -25.26
N ARG A 444 -15.10 -22.88 -26.41
CA ARG A 444 -14.69 -24.29 -26.55
C ARG A 444 -13.40 -24.61 -25.79
N LEU A 445 -12.37 -23.77 -25.90
CA LEU A 445 -11.10 -23.94 -25.21
C LEU A 445 -10.79 -22.73 -24.32
N ARG A 446 -10.53 -22.98 -23.04
CA ARG A 446 -10.29 -21.93 -22.03
C ARG A 446 -9.04 -22.31 -21.26
N VAL A 447 -8.02 -21.47 -21.31
CA VAL A 447 -6.72 -21.69 -20.69
C VAL A 447 -6.42 -20.51 -19.77
N HIS A 448 -6.14 -20.77 -18.51
CA HIS A 448 -5.77 -19.75 -17.53
C HIS A 448 -4.36 -20.03 -16.99
N LEU A 449 -3.44 -19.09 -17.17
CA LEU A 449 -2.15 -19.06 -16.48
C LEU A 449 -2.27 -18.08 -15.31
N GLY A 450 -2.04 -18.56 -14.08
CA GLY A 450 -2.11 -17.70 -12.90
C GLY A 450 -1.41 -18.28 -11.67
N LEU A 451 -1.06 -17.42 -10.72
CA LEU A 451 -0.42 -17.81 -9.46
C LEU A 451 -1.31 -18.66 -8.55
N TYR A 452 -2.63 -18.51 -8.67
CA TYR A 452 -3.63 -19.19 -7.84
C TYR A 452 -4.67 -19.89 -8.71
N ALA A 453 -5.20 -21.02 -8.21
CA ALA A 453 -6.35 -21.70 -8.81
C ALA A 453 -7.66 -21.00 -8.40
N ASP A 454 -7.87 -19.81 -8.96
CA ASP A 454 -8.92 -18.85 -8.60
C ASP A 454 -10.29 -19.06 -9.28
N GLU A 455 -11.15 -18.04 -9.18
CA GLU A 455 -12.47 -18.01 -9.81
C GLU A 455 -12.43 -18.20 -11.33
N THR A 456 -11.42 -17.65 -12.02
CA THR A 456 -11.24 -17.85 -13.46
C THR A 456 -10.71 -19.26 -13.74
N ALA A 457 -9.74 -19.73 -12.96
CA ALA A 457 -9.24 -21.11 -13.06
C ALA A 457 -10.36 -22.16 -12.91
N HIS A 458 -11.37 -21.89 -12.06
CA HIS A 458 -12.49 -22.80 -11.87
C HIS A 458 -13.33 -23.03 -13.13
N LEU A 459 -13.49 -21.99 -13.94
CA LEU A 459 -14.27 -22.05 -15.18
C LEU A 459 -13.41 -22.44 -16.39
N CYS A 460 -12.09 -22.44 -16.29
CA CYS A 460 -11.21 -22.83 -17.39
C CYS A 460 -11.06 -24.35 -17.53
N HIS A 461 -10.87 -24.82 -18.76
CA HIS A 461 -10.56 -26.22 -19.04
C HIS A 461 -9.14 -26.55 -18.60
N TRP A 462 -8.19 -25.66 -18.86
CA TRP A 462 -6.81 -25.77 -18.39
C TRP A 462 -6.50 -24.63 -17.44
N HIS A 463 -5.95 -24.97 -16.28
CA HIS A 463 -5.28 -24.02 -15.42
C HIS A 463 -3.80 -24.41 -15.30
N LEU A 464 -2.94 -23.44 -15.60
CA LEU A 464 -1.50 -23.56 -15.64
C LEU A 464 -0.92 -22.77 -14.46
N PRO A 465 -0.02 -23.39 -13.66
CA PRO A 465 0.61 -22.70 -12.55
C PRO A 465 1.64 -21.68 -13.07
N GLU A 466 1.44 -20.42 -12.73
CA GLU A 466 2.33 -19.32 -13.11
C GLU A 466 3.53 -19.19 -12.18
N SER A 467 4.69 -18.88 -12.76
CA SER A 467 5.90 -18.53 -11.98
C SER A 467 5.74 -17.16 -11.33
N HIS A 468 6.11 -17.05 -10.05
CA HIS A 468 6.22 -15.74 -9.40
C HIS A 468 7.38 -14.96 -10.05
N PHE A 469 7.34 -13.62 -10.02
CA PHE A 469 8.37 -12.80 -10.68
C PHE A 469 9.80 -13.02 -10.11
N LEU A 470 9.91 -13.52 -8.88
CA LEU A 470 11.18 -13.92 -8.25
C LEU A 470 11.71 -15.29 -8.74
N GLU A 471 10.95 -16.00 -9.57
CA GLU A 471 11.24 -17.33 -10.12
C GLU A 471 11.36 -17.32 -11.66
N ALA A 472 11.07 -16.19 -12.30
CA ALA A 472 11.07 -16.07 -13.76
C ALA A 472 11.93 -14.91 -14.26
N TRP A 473 12.60 -15.13 -15.39
CA TRP A 473 13.21 -14.06 -16.17
C TRP A 473 12.14 -13.29 -16.93
N SER A 474 12.19 -11.96 -16.84
CA SER A 474 11.33 -11.06 -17.62
C SER A 474 11.96 -9.67 -17.74
N ASP A 475 11.24 -8.71 -18.30
CA ASP A 475 11.57 -7.30 -18.31
C ASP A 475 10.29 -6.45 -18.19
N GLY A 476 10.43 -5.18 -17.84
CA GLY A 476 9.29 -4.28 -17.69
C GLY A 476 9.73 -2.82 -17.74
N ARG A 477 8.79 -1.91 -18.03
CA ARG A 477 9.08 -0.46 -18.01
C ARG A 477 8.54 0.20 -16.76
N ALA A 478 9.36 1.06 -16.17
CA ALA A 478 8.94 2.03 -15.19
C ALA A 478 8.02 3.09 -15.84
N PRO A 479 7.32 3.91 -15.03
CA PRO A 479 6.37 4.90 -15.55
C PRO A 479 7.01 5.96 -16.47
N ASP A 480 8.30 6.25 -16.32
CA ASP A 480 9.07 7.17 -17.19
C ASP A 480 9.58 6.48 -18.46
N GLY A 481 9.32 5.18 -18.63
CA GLY A 481 9.77 4.34 -19.72
C GLY A 481 11.08 3.60 -19.47
N THR A 482 11.80 3.88 -18.38
CA THR A 482 13.06 3.20 -18.05
C THR A 482 12.82 1.70 -17.93
N VAL A 483 13.58 0.90 -18.68
CA VAL A 483 13.44 -0.55 -18.69
C VAL A 483 14.22 -1.16 -17.53
N THR A 484 13.64 -2.16 -16.90
CA THR A 484 14.25 -2.95 -15.81
C THR A 484 14.19 -4.43 -16.16
N ILE A 485 15.28 -5.16 -15.89
CA ILE A 485 15.32 -6.61 -16.02
C ILE A 485 14.76 -7.24 -14.74
N LEU A 486 13.84 -8.18 -14.89
CA LEU A 486 13.35 -8.99 -13.79
C LEU A 486 14.21 -10.25 -13.74
N GLN A 487 15.21 -10.27 -12.87
CA GLN A 487 16.00 -11.46 -12.62
C GLN A 487 15.32 -12.34 -11.54
N PRO A 488 15.26 -13.66 -11.74
CA PRO A 488 14.85 -14.60 -10.71
C PRO A 488 15.96 -14.76 -9.67
N LEU A 489 15.57 -14.93 -8.42
CA LEU A 489 16.49 -15.17 -7.31
C LEU A 489 16.53 -16.64 -6.90
N ILE A 490 15.45 -17.36 -7.18
CA ILE A 490 15.29 -18.76 -6.83
C ILE A 490 14.75 -19.51 -8.04
N ALA A 491 15.12 -20.77 -8.19
CA ALA A 491 14.45 -21.64 -9.14
C ALA A 491 12.96 -21.78 -8.79
N PRO A 492 12.06 -21.99 -9.76
CA PRO A 492 10.66 -22.24 -9.49
C PRO A 492 10.45 -23.29 -8.39
N LEU A 493 9.71 -22.94 -7.34
CA LEU A 493 9.44 -23.85 -6.21
C LEU A 493 8.57 -25.04 -6.63
N TYR A 494 7.72 -24.83 -7.61
CA TYR A 494 6.87 -25.84 -8.22
C TYR A 494 7.17 -25.93 -9.72
N GLY A 495 6.57 -26.90 -10.40
CA GLY A 495 6.64 -26.98 -11.85
C GLY A 495 5.82 -25.87 -12.52
N THR A 496 6.17 -24.60 -12.32
CA THR A 496 5.49 -23.43 -12.87
C THR A 496 6.15 -22.97 -14.17
N ARG A 497 5.44 -22.16 -14.95
CA ARG A 497 5.97 -21.49 -16.15
C ARG A 497 5.55 -20.03 -16.16
N SER A 498 6.38 -19.18 -16.76
CA SER A 498 6.10 -17.77 -17.00
C SER A 498 5.21 -17.56 -18.23
N ALA A 499 4.61 -16.38 -18.35
CA ALA A 499 3.89 -15.97 -19.55
C ALA A 499 4.76 -16.05 -20.82
N HIS A 500 6.07 -15.77 -20.71
CA HIS A 500 7.02 -15.90 -21.81
C HIS A 500 7.10 -17.31 -22.36
N GLU A 501 7.14 -18.32 -21.48
CA GLU A 501 7.24 -19.74 -21.86
C GLU A 501 5.93 -20.25 -22.48
N VAL A 502 4.78 -19.83 -21.96
CA VAL A 502 3.47 -20.18 -22.55
C VAL A 502 3.29 -19.53 -23.93
N LEU A 503 3.69 -18.26 -24.08
CA LEU A 503 3.67 -17.59 -25.39
C LEU A 503 4.69 -18.18 -26.36
N ALA A 504 5.86 -18.63 -25.89
CA ALA A 504 6.80 -19.35 -26.72
C ALA A 504 6.20 -20.66 -27.24
N ALA A 505 5.44 -21.39 -26.40
CA ALA A 505 4.72 -22.57 -26.83
C ALA A 505 3.65 -22.24 -27.89
N LEU A 506 2.92 -21.12 -27.74
CA LEU A 506 1.99 -20.61 -28.77
C LEU A 506 2.69 -20.24 -30.09
N LEU A 507 3.95 -19.82 -30.02
CA LEU A 507 4.81 -19.57 -31.18
C LEU A 507 5.45 -20.84 -31.76
N GLY A 508 5.18 -22.02 -31.18
CA GLY A 508 5.74 -23.31 -31.62
C GLY A 508 7.13 -23.62 -31.07
N GLN A 509 7.56 -22.91 -30.03
CA GLN A 509 8.82 -23.06 -29.32
C GLN A 509 8.55 -23.57 -27.90
N ALA A 510 7.82 -24.68 -27.78
CA ALA A 510 7.49 -25.27 -26.48
C ALA A 510 8.77 -25.64 -25.70
N GLU A 511 8.69 -25.55 -24.37
CA GLU A 511 9.80 -25.84 -23.45
C GLU A 511 11.02 -24.91 -23.55
N ARG A 512 10.94 -23.86 -24.38
CA ARG A 512 12.00 -22.86 -24.47
C ARG A 512 12.14 -22.08 -23.16
N PRO A 513 13.33 -22.02 -22.54
CA PRO A 513 13.51 -21.33 -21.26
C PRO A 513 13.29 -19.82 -21.35
N GLY A 514 12.64 -19.24 -20.33
CA GLY A 514 12.42 -17.79 -20.23
C GLY A 514 13.71 -16.95 -20.32
N TYR A 515 14.80 -17.44 -19.73
CA TYR A 515 16.11 -16.78 -19.79
C TYR A 515 16.59 -16.55 -21.24
N GLU A 516 16.48 -17.57 -22.09
CA GLU A 516 16.93 -17.47 -23.48
C GLU A 516 16.07 -16.50 -24.28
N ILE A 517 14.76 -16.48 -24.03
CA ILE A 517 13.82 -15.59 -24.71
C ILE A 517 14.16 -14.13 -24.43
N VAL A 518 14.31 -13.76 -23.16
CA VAL A 518 14.64 -12.39 -22.73
C VAL A 518 16.04 -12.01 -23.23
N ARG A 519 17.02 -12.89 -23.06
CA ARG A 519 18.40 -12.62 -23.47
C ARG A 519 18.53 -12.46 -24.98
N GLU A 520 17.84 -13.27 -25.79
CA GLU A 520 17.82 -13.13 -27.24
C GLU A 520 17.20 -11.80 -27.67
N TYR A 521 16.08 -11.40 -27.07
CA TYR A 521 15.44 -10.11 -27.35
C TYR A 521 16.42 -8.95 -27.15
N TRP A 522 17.08 -8.92 -25.99
CA TRP A 522 18.04 -7.85 -25.64
C TRP A 522 19.31 -7.90 -26.49
N ARG A 523 19.78 -9.09 -26.86
CA ARG A 523 20.89 -9.22 -27.82
C ARG A 523 20.55 -8.55 -29.15
N ARG A 524 19.35 -8.78 -29.68
CA ARG A 524 18.88 -8.10 -30.91
C ARG A 524 18.80 -6.58 -30.74
N GLN A 525 18.48 -6.05 -29.55
CA GLN A 525 18.46 -4.60 -29.32
C GLN A 525 19.87 -4.00 -29.26
N VAL A 526 20.84 -4.70 -28.67
CA VAL A 526 22.26 -4.31 -28.64
C VAL A 526 22.86 -4.36 -30.04
N ASP A 527 22.65 -5.47 -30.77
CA ASP A 527 23.17 -5.64 -32.14
C ASP A 527 22.57 -4.60 -33.11
N ALA A 528 21.33 -4.16 -32.86
CA ALA A 528 20.69 -3.08 -33.60
C ALA A 528 21.14 -1.67 -33.19
N GLY A 529 22.08 -1.53 -32.24
CA GLY A 529 22.61 -0.26 -31.76
C GLY A 529 21.59 0.61 -31.00
N ARG A 530 20.48 0.03 -30.53
CA ARG A 530 19.41 0.77 -29.82
C ARG A 530 19.73 0.98 -28.34
N VAL A 531 20.52 0.08 -27.77
CA VAL A 531 20.99 0.10 -26.37
C VAL A 531 22.44 -0.39 -26.32
N GLY A 532 23.08 -0.32 -25.15
CA GLY A 532 24.41 -0.90 -24.91
C GLY A 532 25.59 0.06 -25.12
N GLY A 533 25.39 1.23 -25.70
CA GLY A 533 26.41 2.30 -25.73
C GLY A 533 27.75 1.92 -26.38
N GLY A 534 27.75 0.92 -27.28
CA GLY A 534 28.94 0.40 -27.95
C GLY A 534 29.70 -0.71 -27.20
N ALA A 535 29.21 -1.16 -26.04
CA ALA A 535 29.74 -2.33 -25.34
C ALA A 535 29.33 -3.64 -26.03
N ASP A 536 30.11 -4.71 -25.82
CA ASP A 536 29.68 -6.06 -26.20
C ASP A 536 28.48 -6.52 -25.36
N PHE A 537 27.72 -7.48 -25.90
CA PHE A 537 26.49 -7.93 -25.26
C PHE A 537 26.68 -8.52 -23.86
N GLU A 538 27.78 -9.22 -23.57
CA GLU A 538 27.96 -9.85 -22.27
C GLU A 538 28.28 -8.82 -21.19
N THR A 539 29.10 -7.82 -21.53
CA THR A 539 29.36 -6.67 -20.65
C THR A 539 28.07 -5.88 -20.37
N PHE A 540 27.29 -5.60 -21.42
CA PHE A 540 25.98 -4.96 -21.28
C PHE A 540 25.05 -5.78 -20.37
N TRP A 541 24.87 -7.07 -20.66
CA TRP A 541 23.96 -7.95 -19.93
C TRP A 541 24.31 -8.05 -18.44
N ARG A 542 25.59 -8.23 -18.11
CA ARG A 542 26.05 -8.28 -16.72
C ARG A 542 25.80 -6.98 -15.98
N THR A 543 26.02 -5.84 -16.64
CA THR A 543 25.80 -4.52 -16.04
C THR A 543 24.32 -4.29 -15.75
N VAL A 544 23.43 -4.54 -16.71
CA VAL A 544 21.98 -4.29 -16.52
C VAL A 544 21.34 -5.29 -15.55
N VAL A 545 21.84 -6.52 -15.44
CA VAL A 545 21.39 -7.48 -14.41
C VAL A 545 21.90 -7.08 -13.02
N HIS A 546 23.09 -6.49 -12.92
CA HIS A 546 23.63 -5.98 -11.66
C HIS A 546 22.87 -4.73 -11.17
N ASP A 547 22.72 -3.73 -12.05
CA ASP A 547 22.09 -2.44 -11.73
C ASP A 547 20.55 -2.55 -11.70
N GLY A 548 20.01 -3.56 -12.37
CA GLY A 548 18.57 -3.79 -12.57
C GLY A 548 17.97 -2.94 -13.69
N VAL A 549 18.54 -1.77 -13.99
CA VAL A 549 18.03 -0.82 -14.98
C VAL A 549 18.83 -0.83 -16.28
N ILE A 550 18.17 -0.53 -17.39
CA ILE A 550 18.81 -0.33 -18.70
C ILE A 550 18.94 1.18 -18.94
N PRO A 551 20.16 1.74 -18.90
CA PRO A 551 20.37 3.17 -19.05
C PRO A 551 19.94 3.67 -20.44
N GLY A 552 19.46 4.92 -20.50
CA GLY A 552 19.07 5.57 -21.76
C GLY A 552 17.77 5.08 -22.38
N THR A 553 16.96 4.30 -21.65
CA THR A 553 15.67 3.77 -22.15
C THR A 553 14.44 4.57 -21.69
N SER A 554 14.63 5.60 -20.85
CA SER A 554 13.57 6.54 -20.50
C SER A 554 13.03 7.24 -21.73
N LEU A 555 11.72 7.50 -21.75
CA LEU A 555 11.09 8.12 -22.91
C LEU A 555 11.39 9.62 -22.92
N PRO A 556 11.82 10.19 -24.07
CA PRO A 556 12.09 11.60 -24.16
C PRO A 556 10.78 12.40 -24.03
N PRO A 557 10.83 13.62 -23.45
CA PRO A 557 9.69 14.52 -23.44
C PRO A 557 9.21 14.85 -24.86
N LEU A 558 7.89 14.81 -25.04
CA LEU A 558 7.19 15.18 -26.27
C LEU A 558 6.61 16.59 -26.12
N SER A 559 6.84 17.42 -27.12
CA SER A 559 6.16 18.72 -27.24
C SER A 559 4.77 18.53 -27.83
N VAL A 560 3.74 18.78 -27.03
CA VAL A 560 2.33 18.80 -27.45
C VAL A 560 1.68 20.08 -26.96
N SER A 561 0.69 20.56 -27.71
CA SER A 561 -0.13 21.71 -27.34
C SER A 561 -1.58 21.31 -27.23
N VAL A 562 -2.30 21.91 -26.30
CA VAL A 562 -3.72 21.62 -26.08
C VAL A 562 -4.56 22.08 -27.27
N ARG A 563 -5.44 21.19 -27.73
CA ARG A 563 -6.46 21.45 -28.76
C ARG A 563 -7.74 21.92 -28.09
N TRP A 564 -7.79 23.21 -27.78
CA TRP A 564 -8.90 23.79 -27.04
C TRP A 564 -10.26 23.56 -27.73
N GLU A 565 -10.34 23.57 -29.06
CA GLU A 565 -11.61 23.41 -29.77
C GLU A 565 -12.25 22.04 -29.51
N ALA A 566 -11.44 20.99 -29.36
CA ALA A 566 -11.94 19.65 -29.05
C ALA A 566 -12.51 19.57 -27.63
N ILE A 567 -11.84 20.22 -26.67
CA ILE A 567 -12.31 20.33 -25.29
C ILE A 567 -13.60 21.16 -25.23
N ALA A 568 -13.64 22.31 -25.90
CA ALA A 568 -14.80 23.19 -25.97
C ALA A 568 -16.02 22.49 -26.60
N ALA A 569 -15.82 21.73 -27.67
CA ALA A 569 -16.87 20.94 -28.29
C ALA A 569 -17.43 19.86 -27.33
N GLU A 570 -16.59 19.22 -26.53
CA GLU A 570 -17.04 18.23 -25.54
C GLU A 570 -17.74 18.90 -24.34
N LEU A 571 -17.24 20.06 -23.90
CA LEU A 571 -17.89 20.89 -22.87
C LEU A 571 -19.31 21.31 -23.29
N ALA A 572 -19.52 21.62 -24.57
CA ALA A 572 -20.82 22.02 -25.11
C ALA A 572 -21.84 20.87 -25.15
N LYS A 573 -21.39 19.61 -25.29
CA LYS A 573 -22.28 18.44 -25.29
C LYS A 573 -22.75 18.04 -23.88
N ARG A 574 -21.96 18.39 -22.86
CA ARG A 574 -22.18 17.96 -21.47
C ARG A 574 -22.73 19.10 -20.63
N PRO A 575 -23.99 19.02 -20.15
CA PRO A 575 -24.55 20.06 -19.30
C PRO A 575 -23.73 20.18 -18.02
N ALA A 576 -23.41 21.40 -17.62
CA ALA A 576 -22.67 21.68 -16.39
C ALA A 576 -23.62 21.71 -15.18
N ARG A 577 -24.39 20.63 -14.99
CA ARG A 577 -25.43 20.50 -13.94
C ARG A 577 -25.00 19.53 -12.85
N ALA A 578 -25.34 19.87 -11.60
CA ALA A 578 -25.12 18.98 -10.47
C ALA A 578 -26.01 17.72 -10.60
N SER A 579 -25.42 16.56 -10.34
CA SER A 579 -26.16 15.29 -10.35
C SER A 579 -26.97 15.12 -9.06
N GLU A 580 -28.26 14.82 -9.19
CA GLU A 580 -29.16 14.58 -8.06
C GLU A 580 -29.03 13.14 -7.53
N GLY A 581 -29.31 12.95 -6.23
CA GLY A 581 -29.24 11.65 -5.56
C GLY A 581 -27.87 11.29 -4.99
N MET A 582 -27.83 10.21 -4.22
CA MET A 582 -26.63 9.67 -3.59
C MET A 582 -25.71 9.02 -4.65
N GLU A 583 -24.41 9.08 -4.45
CA GLU A 583 -23.42 8.45 -5.35
C GLU A 583 -22.68 7.28 -4.68
N ILE A 584 -22.35 6.27 -5.48
CA ILE A 584 -21.43 5.18 -5.12
C ILE A 584 -20.07 5.44 -5.76
N VAL A 585 -18.99 5.31 -4.98
CA VAL A 585 -17.61 5.46 -5.44
C VAL A 585 -16.85 4.16 -5.22
N PHE A 586 -16.21 3.65 -6.27
CA PHE A 586 -15.37 2.47 -6.26
C PHE A 586 -13.91 2.88 -6.10
N ARG A 587 -13.21 2.32 -5.11
CA ARG A 587 -11.78 2.54 -4.91
C ARG A 587 -11.03 1.21 -4.80
N PRO A 588 -9.78 1.14 -5.29
CA PRO A 588 -8.93 0.01 -4.97
C PRO A 588 -8.67 -0.02 -3.47
N ASP A 589 -8.56 -1.20 -2.88
CA ASP A 589 -8.24 -1.29 -1.48
C ASP A 589 -6.75 -0.99 -1.23
N PRO A 590 -6.39 -0.15 -0.24
CA PRO A 590 -5.00 0.21 0.01
C PRO A 590 -4.12 -0.97 0.47
N THR A 591 -4.71 -2.10 0.83
CA THR A 591 -4.00 -3.29 1.35
C THR A 591 -4.04 -4.47 0.39
N VAL A 592 -5.13 -4.67 -0.36
CA VAL A 592 -5.27 -5.82 -1.29
C VAL A 592 -5.46 -5.43 -2.76
N TRP A 593 -5.40 -4.13 -3.07
CA TRP A 593 -5.49 -3.56 -4.41
C TRP A 593 -6.81 -3.93 -5.11
N ASP A 594 -6.74 -4.68 -6.20
CA ASP A 594 -7.87 -5.21 -6.98
C ASP A 594 -8.35 -6.58 -6.49
N GLY A 595 -7.68 -7.20 -5.51
CA GLY A 595 -7.94 -8.55 -4.99
C GLY A 595 -6.91 -9.60 -5.40
N ARG A 596 -5.91 -9.25 -6.21
CA ARG A 596 -4.80 -10.16 -6.54
C ARG A 596 -3.98 -10.55 -5.30
N PHE A 597 -3.92 -9.66 -4.31
CA PHE A 597 -3.23 -9.89 -3.04
C PHE A 597 -4.15 -10.38 -1.91
N ALA A 598 -5.40 -10.75 -2.20
CA ALA A 598 -6.37 -11.12 -1.17
C ALA A 598 -5.95 -12.34 -0.33
N ASN A 599 -5.13 -13.25 -0.86
CA ASN A 599 -4.63 -14.40 -0.09
C ASN A 599 -3.36 -14.10 0.73
N ASN A 600 -2.86 -12.86 0.71
CA ASN A 600 -1.67 -12.48 1.45
C ASN A 600 -2.02 -12.09 2.90
N GLY A 601 -1.61 -12.91 3.86
CA GLY A 601 -1.92 -12.70 5.28
C GLY A 601 -1.32 -11.43 5.89
N TRP A 602 -0.13 -10.99 5.44
CA TRP A 602 0.47 -9.73 5.91
C TRP A 602 -0.40 -8.54 5.52
N LEU A 603 -0.92 -8.55 4.29
CA LEU A 603 -1.77 -7.48 3.77
C LEU A 603 -3.20 -7.52 4.33
N GLN A 604 -3.73 -8.70 4.65
CA GLN A 604 -5.05 -8.83 5.29
C GLN A 604 -5.05 -8.34 6.75
N GLU A 605 -4.00 -8.63 7.51
CA GLU A 605 -3.84 -8.11 8.88
C GLU A 605 -3.44 -6.63 8.89
N LEU A 606 -2.81 -6.12 7.84
CA LEU A 606 -2.37 -4.73 7.77
C LEU A 606 -3.56 -3.77 7.93
N PRO A 607 -3.55 -2.87 8.93
CA PRO A 607 -4.65 -1.92 9.12
C PRO A 607 -4.70 -0.89 7.99
N LYS A 608 -5.87 -0.73 7.37
CA LYS A 608 -6.10 0.29 6.34
C LYS A 608 -5.71 1.68 6.87
N PRO A 609 -5.05 2.54 6.07
CA PRO A 609 -4.42 3.75 6.62
C PRO A 609 -5.36 4.70 7.36
N LEU A 610 -6.61 4.80 6.91
CA LEU A 610 -7.59 5.77 7.44
C LEU A 610 -8.59 5.13 8.41
N THR A 611 -9.23 4.04 8.00
CA THR A 611 -10.24 3.35 8.84
C THR A 611 -9.63 2.46 9.90
N LYS A 612 -8.36 2.05 9.74
CA LYS A 612 -7.64 1.09 10.60
C LYS A 612 -8.30 -0.29 10.67
N LEU A 613 -9.24 -0.55 9.77
CA LEU A 613 -9.86 -1.85 9.57
C LEU A 613 -8.82 -2.86 9.08
N THR A 614 -8.98 -4.09 9.53
CA THR A 614 -8.23 -5.27 9.09
C THR A 614 -9.22 -6.32 8.62
N TRP A 615 -8.76 -7.22 7.76
CA TRP A 615 -9.53 -8.34 7.24
C TRP A 615 -10.80 -8.02 6.45
N ASP A 616 -11.52 -6.91 6.61
CA ASP A 616 -12.76 -6.65 5.85
C ASP A 616 -12.70 -5.34 5.05
N ASN A 617 -13.50 -5.29 3.99
CA ASN A 617 -13.99 -4.03 3.44
C ASN A 617 -15.33 -3.62 4.07
N ALA A 618 -15.65 -2.34 3.93
CA ALA A 618 -16.87 -1.73 4.44
C ALA A 618 -17.42 -0.70 3.43
N ALA A 619 -18.71 -0.38 3.56
CA ALA A 619 -19.33 0.77 2.92
C ALA A 619 -19.04 2.02 3.76
N LEU A 620 -18.20 2.90 3.25
CA LEU A 620 -17.81 4.13 3.94
C LEU A 620 -18.85 5.22 3.71
N VAL A 621 -19.35 5.83 4.78
CA VAL A 621 -20.33 6.92 4.73
C VAL A 621 -19.92 8.06 5.64
N SER A 622 -20.38 9.28 5.33
CA SER A 622 -20.16 10.45 6.19
C SER A 622 -21.00 10.38 7.47
N PRO A 623 -20.59 11.08 8.54
CA PRO A 623 -21.43 11.20 9.73
C PRO A 623 -22.83 11.76 9.42
N ALA A 624 -22.95 12.82 8.62
CA ALA A 624 -24.26 13.34 8.20
C ALA A 624 -25.12 12.31 7.44
N THR A 625 -24.50 11.50 6.57
CA THR A 625 -25.20 10.45 5.82
C THR A 625 -25.65 9.31 6.75
N ALA A 626 -24.81 8.93 7.71
CA ALA A 626 -25.13 7.92 8.70
C ALA A 626 -26.29 8.32 9.60
N GLU A 627 -26.34 9.60 10.02
CA GLU A 627 -27.42 10.20 10.81
C GLU A 627 -28.75 10.11 10.04
N ARG A 628 -28.77 10.54 8.78
CA ARG A 628 -29.95 10.48 7.90
C ARG A 628 -30.48 9.05 7.72
N LEU A 629 -29.59 8.06 7.65
CA LEU A 629 -29.94 6.65 7.48
C LEU A 629 -30.22 5.92 8.80
N GLY A 630 -29.91 6.55 9.95
CA GLY A 630 -29.99 5.94 11.27
C GLY A 630 -29.11 4.70 11.41
N VAL A 631 -27.90 4.70 10.85
CA VAL A 631 -26.95 3.57 10.87
C VAL A 631 -25.74 3.85 11.75
N LYS A 632 -25.16 2.80 12.35
CA LYS A 632 -23.95 2.85 13.17
C LYS A 632 -22.85 1.95 12.59
N ASN A 633 -21.63 2.09 13.12
CA ASN A 633 -20.52 1.19 12.77
C ASN A 633 -20.91 -0.28 12.98
N GLY A 634 -20.75 -1.07 11.91
CA GLY A 634 -21.07 -2.49 11.86
C GLY A 634 -22.53 -2.83 11.50
N ASP A 635 -23.43 -1.86 11.37
CA ASP A 635 -24.76 -2.13 10.81
C ASP A 635 -24.63 -2.55 9.34
N VAL A 636 -25.46 -3.49 8.90
CA VAL A 636 -25.44 -3.97 7.51
C VAL A 636 -26.52 -3.25 6.72
N VAL A 637 -26.14 -2.67 5.58
CA VAL A 637 -27.04 -2.06 4.62
C VAL A 637 -27.12 -2.90 3.34
N GLU A 638 -28.27 -2.89 2.70
CA GLU A 638 -28.42 -3.30 1.31
C GLU A 638 -28.11 -2.08 0.43
N ILE A 639 -27.02 -2.17 -0.32
CA ILE A 639 -26.65 -1.21 -1.36
C ILE A 639 -27.36 -1.65 -2.65
N ARG A 640 -28.21 -0.78 -3.19
CA ARG A 640 -28.85 -0.98 -4.51
C ARG A 640 -28.31 0.06 -5.48
N TYR A 641 -27.79 -0.39 -6.61
CA TYR A 641 -27.33 0.49 -7.68
C TYR A 641 -27.72 -0.13 -9.01
N ARG A 642 -28.54 0.61 -9.77
CA ARG A 642 -29.26 0.09 -10.93
C ARG A 642 -30.08 -1.16 -10.54
N ASP A 643 -29.95 -2.26 -11.29
CA ASP A 643 -30.60 -3.55 -11.09
C ASP A 643 -29.87 -4.48 -10.10
N ARG A 644 -28.78 -4.01 -9.46
CA ARG A 644 -27.86 -4.84 -8.67
C ARG A 644 -27.96 -4.52 -7.18
N ARG A 645 -27.70 -5.53 -6.35
CA ARG A 645 -27.73 -5.44 -4.89
C ARG A 645 -26.57 -6.17 -4.22
N VAL A 646 -26.04 -5.58 -3.15
CA VAL A 646 -25.07 -6.22 -2.26
C VAL A 646 -25.32 -5.83 -0.80
N LEU A 647 -25.09 -6.77 0.12
CA LEU A 647 -25.10 -6.49 1.55
C LEU A 647 -23.70 -6.08 1.98
N ALA A 648 -23.57 -4.92 2.62
CA ALA A 648 -22.30 -4.38 3.07
C ALA A 648 -22.39 -3.85 4.51
N PRO A 649 -21.40 -4.13 5.37
CA PRO A 649 -21.31 -3.49 6.67
C PRO A 649 -20.88 -2.02 6.51
N VAL A 650 -21.47 -1.14 7.30
CA VAL A 650 -21.19 0.30 7.29
C VAL A 650 -20.04 0.64 8.22
N TRP A 651 -19.18 1.55 7.75
CA TRP A 651 -18.19 2.23 8.57
C TRP A 651 -18.30 3.75 8.37
N ILE A 652 -18.57 4.47 9.44
CA ILE A 652 -18.67 5.93 9.44
C ILE A 652 -17.24 6.49 9.41
N LEU A 653 -16.90 7.18 8.32
CA LEU A 653 -15.59 7.82 8.17
C LEU A 653 -15.74 9.34 8.22
N PRO A 654 -15.26 9.98 9.30
CA PRO A 654 -15.15 11.44 9.36
C PRO A 654 -14.32 11.99 8.20
N GLY A 655 -14.77 13.08 7.58
CA GLY A 655 -14.16 13.63 6.37
C GLY A 655 -14.72 13.09 5.04
N GLN A 656 -15.56 12.06 5.06
CA GLN A 656 -16.25 11.55 3.87
C GLN A 656 -17.26 12.58 3.34
N ALA A 657 -17.33 12.74 2.01
CA ALA A 657 -18.32 13.61 1.39
C ALA A 657 -19.76 13.16 1.72
N PRO A 658 -20.66 14.08 2.08
CA PRO A 658 -22.08 13.78 2.26
C PRO A 658 -22.70 13.22 0.97
N GLU A 659 -23.67 12.32 1.13
CA GLU A 659 -24.33 11.64 0.01
C GLU A 659 -23.40 10.83 -0.91
N THR A 660 -22.24 10.42 -0.39
CA THR A 660 -21.33 9.48 -1.06
C THR A 660 -21.18 8.21 -0.22
N VAL A 661 -21.29 7.05 -0.86
CA VAL A 661 -20.87 5.76 -0.29
C VAL A 661 -19.65 5.22 -1.04
N THR A 662 -18.54 5.06 -0.34
CA THR A 662 -17.34 4.47 -0.93
C THR A 662 -17.25 3.00 -0.61
N VAL A 663 -17.02 2.17 -1.63
CA VAL A 663 -16.80 0.73 -1.50
C VAL A 663 -15.42 0.36 -2.06
N HIS A 664 -14.72 -0.52 -1.36
CA HIS A 664 -13.39 -0.97 -1.77
C HIS A 664 -13.47 -2.27 -2.57
N LEU A 665 -12.72 -2.31 -3.67
CA LEU A 665 -12.49 -3.49 -4.51
C LEU A 665 -11.54 -4.48 -3.81
N GLY A 666 -11.50 -5.73 -4.27
CA GLY A 666 -10.50 -6.70 -3.81
C GLY A 666 -10.92 -7.69 -2.71
N TYR A 667 -12.14 -7.58 -2.19
CA TYR A 667 -12.73 -8.51 -1.23
C TYR A 667 -13.93 -9.28 -1.78
N GLY A 668 -14.46 -10.23 -1.01
CA GLY A 668 -15.60 -11.07 -1.40
C GLY A 668 -15.26 -12.10 -2.46
N ARG A 669 -13.97 -12.44 -2.60
CA ARG A 669 -13.51 -13.57 -3.40
C ARG A 669 -14.01 -14.86 -2.79
N TRP A 670 -14.56 -15.75 -3.60
CA TRP A 670 -15.02 -17.05 -3.12
C TRP A 670 -13.97 -18.15 -3.33
N ARG A 671 -12.90 -17.85 -4.09
CA ARG A 671 -11.78 -18.77 -4.33
C ARG A 671 -10.45 -18.02 -4.40
N ALA A 672 -10.03 -17.44 -3.28
CA ALA A 672 -8.71 -16.81 -3.17
C ALA A 672 -7.63 -17.76 -2.60
N GLY A 673 -8.03 -18.70 -1.74
CA GLY A 673 -7.16 -19.56 -0.94
C GLY A 673 -7.65 -19.67 0.52
N ARG A 674 -6.80 -20.11 1.44
CA ARG A 674 -7.15 -20.27 2.86
C ARG A 674 -7.27 -18.96 3.62
N VAL A 675 -6.66 -17.89 3.13
CA VAL A 675 -6.62 -16.58 3.81
C VAL A 675 -7.74 -15.69 3.31
N GLY A 676 -7.91 -15.50 2.00
CA GLY A 676 -8.76 -14.45 1.44
C GLY A 676 -10.19 -14.85 1.05
N SER A 677 -10.56 -16.12 1.17
CA SER A 677 -11.87 -16.61 0.68
C SER A 677 -13.00 -16.28 1.65
N HIS A 678 -14.12 -15.79 1.11
CA HIS A 678 -15.34 -15.40 1.84
C HIS A 678 -15.14 -14.29 2.88
N ILE A 679 -14.14 -13.46 2.65
CA ILE A 679 -13.81 -12.33 3.51
C ILE A 679 -14.32 -11.03 2.88
N GLY A 680 -15.03 -10.20 3.65
CA GLY A 680 -15.67 -8.99 3.16
C GLY A 680 -16.79 -9.26 2.15
N PHE A 681 -17.12 -8.26 1.32
CA PHE A 681 -18.12 -8.36 0.25
C PHE A 681 -17.54 -7.94 -1.10
N ASN A 682 -18.08 -8.51 -2.19
CA ASN A 682 -17.57 -8.26 -3.54
C ASN A 682 -18.20 -6.99 -4.14
N ALA A 683 -17.44 -5.90 -4.15
CA ALA A 683 -17.86 -4.62 -4.74
C ALA A 683 -17.87 -4.60 -6.28
N TYR A 684 -17.12 -5.50 -6.96
CA TYR A 684 -17.16 -5.60 -8.43
C TYR A 684 -18.56 -5.94 -8.96
N ARG A 685 -19.37 -6.63 -8.15
CA ARG A 685 -20.77 -6.94 -8.47
C ARG A 685 -21.65 -5.71 -8.66
N MET A 686 -21.24 -4.53 -8.20
CA MET A 686 -21.99 -3.29 -8.39
C MET A 686 -21.38 -2.40 -9.49
N ARG A 687 -20.14 -2.69 -9.92
CA ARG A 687 -19.41 -1.89 -10.90
C ARG A 687 -19.92 -2.18 -12.32
N THR A 688 -20.06 -1.13 -13.12
CA THR A 688 -20.53 -1.23 -14.52
C THR A 688 -19.48 -0.68 -15.48
N SER A 689 -19.45 -1.14 -16.73
CA SER A 689 -18.48 -0.71 -17.75
C SER A 689 -18.59 0.77 -18.13
N GLU A 690 -19.77 1.39 -17.99
CA GLU A 690 -19.99 2.84 -18.24
C GLU A 690 -19.59 3.73 -17.07
N ALA A 691 -19.69 3.20 -15.85
CA ALA A 691 -19.43 3.90 -14.60
C ALA A 691 -18.48 3.06 -13.73
N PRO A 692 -17.21 2.89 -14.18
CA PRO A 692 -16.26 1.99 -13.52
C PRO A 692 -15.76 2.55 -12.17
N TRP A 693 -15.84 3.86 -11.96
CA TRP A 693 -15.25 4.52 -10.78
C TRP A 693 -16.27 5.15 -9.85
N PHE A 694 -17.33 5.73 -10.38
CA PHE A 694 -18.44 6.23 -9.58
C PHE A 694 -19.72 6.33 -10.39
N GLY A 695 -20.86 6.32 -9.71
CA GLY A 695 -22.17 6.48 -10.33
C GLY A 695 -23.19 7.08 -9.37
N VAL A 696 -24.21 7.72 -9.90
CA VAL A 696 -25.28 8.39 -9.13
C VAL A 696 -26.56 7.56 -9.13
N GLY A 697 -27.41 7.74 -8.11
CA GLY A 697 -28.65 6.98 -7.94
C GLY A 697 -28.46 5.67 -7.17
N VAL A 698 -27.50 5.62 -6.24
CA VAL A 698 -27.40 4.51 -5.28
C VAL A 698 -28.44 4.69 -4.17
N GLU A 699 -29.07 3.60 -3.75
CA GLU A 699 -29.96 3.59 -2.60
C GLU A 699 -29.34 2.73 -1.49
N LEU A 700 -29.36 3.24 -0.27
CA LEU A 700 -28.95 2.50 0.92
C LEU A 700 -30.16 2.18 1.78
N ARG A 701 -30.44 0.90 1.95
CA ARG A 701 -31.50 0.43 2.84
C ARG A 701 -30.90 -0.25 4.07
N ARG A 702 -31.19 0.27 5.26
CA ARG A 702 -30.83 -0.38 6.51
C ARG A 702 -31.51 -1.75 6.63
N THR A 703 -30.76 -2.72 7.13
CA THR A 703 -31.27 -4.06 7.46
C THR A 703 -31.21 -4.28 8.97
N ASP A 704 -31.83 -5.35 9.45
CA ASP A 704 -31.75 -5.76 10.87
C ASP A 704 -30.45 -6.53 11.20
N ARG A 705 -29.58 -6.74 10.20
CA ARG A 705 -28.33 -7.47 10.38
C ARG A 705 -27.22 -6.56 10.89
N ARG A 706 -26.36 -7.11 11.73
CA ARG A 706 -25.13 -6.49 12.19
C ARG A 706 -23.93 -7.40 11.90
N TYR A 707 -22.79 -6.79 11.62
CA TYR A 707 -21.54 -7.46 11.34
C TYR A 707 -20.42 -6.87 12.20
N THR A 708 -19.48 -7.71 12.62
CA THR A 708 -18.32 -7.23 13.38
C THR A 708 -17.19 -6.88 12.42
N LEU A 709 -16.96 -5.58 12.27
CA LEU A 709 -15.75 -5.01 11.69
C LEU A 709 -14.66 -4.92 12.76
N VAL A 710 -13.39 -5.11 12.37
CA VAL A 710 -12.25 -5.18 13.29
C VAL A 710 -11.24 -4.09 12.94
N SER A 711 -10.96 -3.22 13.91
CA SER A 711 -10.02 -2.11 13.82
C SER A 711 -8.89 -2.29 14.83
N THR A 712 -7.67 -1.88 14.50
CA THR A 712 -6.51 -1.92 15.44
C THR A 712 -6.32 -0.61 16.21
N GLN A 713 -7.11 0.42 15.92
CA GLN A 713 -6.95 1.75 16.51
C GLN A 713 -7.60 1.85 17.90
N ASP A 714 -8.67 1.09 18.13
CA ASP A 714 -9.59 1.25 19.26
C ASP A 714 -9.09 0.58 20.56
N HIS A 715 -7.83 0.15 20.59
CA HIS A 715 -7.20 -0.49 21.75
C HIS A 715 -6.51 0.49 22.70
N HIS A 716 -6.41 1.76 22.32
CA HIS A 716 -5.66 2.79 23.02
C HIS A 716 -6.43 4.11 23.03
N SER A 717 -6.38 4.85 24.14
CA SER A 717 -6.93 6.20 24.26
C SER A 717 -5.82 7.25 24.37
N MET A 718 -6.13 8.48 23.93
CA MET A 718 -5.27 9.65 24.15
C MET A 718 -5.30 10.16 25.59
N GLU A 719 -6.35 9.86 26.37
CA GLU A 719 -6.55 10.40 27.73
C GLU A 719 -6.39 11.94 27.79
N GLY A 720 -6.78 12.63 26.70
CA GLY A 720 -6.67 14.09 26.56
C GLY A 720 -5.25 14.64 26.33
N ARG A 721 -4.23 13.81 26.12
CA ARG A 721 -2.82 14.22 26.01
C ARG A 721 -2.42 14.67 24.60
N HIS A 722 -1.44 15.58 24.52
CA HIS A 722 -0.86 16.08 23.26
C HIS A 722 0.18 15.10 22.66
N LEU A 723 -0.30 13.93 22.20
CA LEU A 723 0.55 12.90 21.58
C LEU A 723 1.10 13.31 20.21
N VAL A 724 0.25 13.92 19.39
CA VAL A 724 0.61 14.58 18.14
C VAL A 724 0.64 16.08 18.38
N ARG A 725 1.73 16.72 17.96
CA ARG A 725 1.94 18.17 18.05
C ARG A 725 1.93 18.74 16.63
N VAL A 726 1.04 19.71 16.39
CA VAL A 726 0.81 20.34 15.10
C VAL A 726 0.82 21.86 15.27
N ALA A 727 1.41 22.56 14.30
CA ALA A 727 1.28 24.01 14.17
C ALA A 727 1.16 24.42 12.69
N THR A 728 0.73 25.64 12.43
CA THR A 728 0.88 26.29 11.13
C THR A 728 2.28 26.91 10.99
N LEU A 729 2.69 27.24 9.77
CA LEU A 729 3.96 27.96 9.55
C LEU A 729 3.99 29.32 10.27
N ASP A 730 2.86 30.01 10.36
CA ASP A 730 2.79 31.30 11.05
C ASP A 730 2.91 31.14 12.57
N GLU A 731 2.27 30.12 13.15
CA GLU A 731 2.46 29.76 14.56
C GLU A 731 3.91 29.34 14.85
N TYR A 732 4.54 28.57 13.95
CA TYR A 732 5.94 28.17 14.09
C TYR A 732 6.91 29.36 14.01
N ARG A 733 6.65 30.34 13.13
CA ARG A 733 7.44 31.58 13.06
C ARG A 733 7.31 32.41 14.34
N ALA A 734 6.12 32.46 14.92
CA ALA A 734 5.87 33.17 16.18
C ALA A 734 6.50 32.44 17.37
N ASN A 735 6.45 31.10 17.40
CA ASN A 735 7.02 30.28 18.45
C ASN A 735 7.66 28.99 17.89
N PRO A 736 8.96 29.01 17.54
CA PRO A 736 9.65 27.83 17.04
C PRO A 736 9.74 26.67 18.05
N LYS A 737 9.58 26.96 19.34
CA LYS A 737 9.69 25.99 20.44
C LYS A 737 8.34 25.43 20.90
N PHE A 738 7.24 25.76 20.21
CA PHE A 738 5.89 25.28 20.56
C PHE A 738 5.86 23.77 20.81
N ALA A 739 6.60 23.00 20.00
CA ALA A 739 6.64 21.56 20.08
C ALA A 739 7.16 21.08 21.43
N ARG A 740 8.10 21.77 22.07
CA ARG A 740 8.62 21.41 23.41
C ARG A 740 7.71 21.94 24.52
N GLU A 741 7.19 23.16 24.36
CA GLU A 741 6.33 23.84 25.35
C GLU A 741 4.96 23.16 25.56
N LEU A 742 4.46 22.43 24.56
CA LEU A 742 3.25 21.60 24.68
C LEU A 742 3.46 20.30 25.49
N GLY A 743 4.70 20.02 25.92
CA GLY A 743 5.03 18.89 26.77
C GLY A 743 5.65 19.32 28.09
N GLU A 744 5.69 18.40 29.04
CA GLU A 744 6.47 18.55 30.26
C GLU A 744 7.68 17.64 30.15
N ASP A 745 8.87 18.24 29.98
CA ASP A 745 10.14 17.52 29.96
C ASP A 745 10.84 17.73 31.32
N PRO A 746 10.84 16.73 32.21
CA PRO A 746 11.57 16.82 33.47
C PRO A 746 13.07 17.04 33.25
N PRO A 747 13.75 17.82 34.10
CA PRO A 747 15.19 18.03 33.95
C PRO A 747 15.94 16.69 34.11
N PRO A 748 17.09 16.49 33.41
CA PRO A 748 17.89 15.26 33.48
C PRO A 748 18.31 14.81 34.89
N GLU A 749 18.22 15.68 35.88
CA GLU A 749 18.65 15.51 37.26
C GLU A 749 17.48 15.03 38.14
N LEU A 750 16.24 15.14 37.66
CA LEU A 750 15.05 14.68 38.35
C LEU A 750 14.89 13.16 38.18
N THR A 751 15.82 12.37 38.70
CA THR A 751 15.78 10.90 38.69
C THR A 751 16.45 10.34 39.94
N LEU A 752 15.90 9.25 40.48
CA LEU A 752 16.51 8.49 41.58
C LEU A 752 17.56 7.48 41.07
N TYR A 753 17.61 7.23 39.76
CA TYR A 753 18.57 6.32 39.14
C TYR A 753 19.87 7.07 38.80
N PRO A 754 21.04 6.42 38.95
CA PRO A 754 22.30 7.02 38.50
C PRO A 754 22.29 7.24 36.99
N GLU A 755 22.94 8.32 36.53
CA GLU A 755 23.13 8.57 35.11
C GLU A 755 24.02 7.47 34.50
N HIS A 756 23.55 6.85 33.41
CA HIS A 756 24.36 5.91 32.64
C HIS A 756 24.78 6.56 31.32
N ARG A 757 26.08 6.68 31.10
CA ARG A 757 26.64 7.20 29.85
C ARG A 757 26.97 6.03 28.92
N TYR A 758 26.51 6.13 27.69
CA TYR A 758 26.75 5.12 26.66
C TYR A 758 28.00 5.50 25.87
N GLU A 759 29.11 4.85 26.18
CA GLU A 759 30.39 5.03 25.49
C GLU A 759 30.39 4.31 24.12
N GLY A 760 30.93 4.96 23.08
CA GLY A 760 30.92 4.44 21.71
C GLY A 760 29.61 4.74 20.98
N TYR A 761 28.87 3.70 20.56
CA TYR A 761 27.60 3.87 19.83
C TYR A 761 26.43 4.11 20.80
N SER A 762 25.59 5.07 20.47
CA SER A 762 24.34 5.36 21.17
C SER A 762 23.22 5.42 20.15
N TRP A 763 22.46 4.34 19.98
CA TRP A 763 21.47 4.27 18.89
C TRP A 763 20.19 5.07 19.20
N GLY A 764 19.71 5.84 18.24
CA GLY A 764 18.48 6.61 18.36
C GLY A 764 17.70 6.68 17.06
N MET A 765 16.47 7.17 17.16
CA MET A 765 15.58 7.35 16.01
C MET A 765 14.86 8.69 16.11
N VAL A 766 14.68 9.34 14.96
CA VAL A 766 13.84 10.54 14.80
C VAL A 766 12.83 10.26 13.70
N ILE A 767 11.56 10.59 13.95
CA ILE A 767 10.48 10.42 12.97
C ILE A 767 9.92 11.80 12.61
N ASP A 768 10.08 12.22 11.36
CA ASP A 768 9.54 13.46 10.83
C ASP A 768 8.05 13.31 10.47
N LEU A 769 7.17 13.92 11.27
CA LEU A 769 5.73 13.88 11.03
C LEU A 769 5.29 14.75 9.84
N ASN A 770 6.14 15.68 9.36
CA ASN A 770 5.90 16.37 8.09
C ASN A 770 6.04 15.45 6.90
N ALA A 771 6.93 14.46 7.01
CA ALA A 771 7.20 13.48 5.97
C ALA A 771 6.31 12.23 6.05
N CYS A 772 5.75 11.90 7.22
CA CYS A 772 4.95 10.71 7.39
C CYS A 772 3.57 10.85 6.71
N ILE A 773 3.38 10.09 5.62
CA ILE A 773 2.11 10.06 4.86
C ILE A 773 1.17 8.93 5.30
N GLY A 774 1.55 8.09 6.28
CA GLY A 774 0.70 6.99 6.75
C GLY A 774 0.60 5.76 5.84
N CYS A 775 1.53 5.54 4.90
CA CYS A 775 1.45 4.49 3.87
C CYS A 775 1.59 3.04 4.35
N ASN A 776 1.88 2.78 5.62
CA ASN A 776 2.09 1.44 6.21
C ASN A 776 3.24 0.58 5.64
N ALA A 777 4.02 1.05 4.66
CA ALA A 777 5.18 0.31 4.14
C ALA A 777 6.16 -0.10 5.25
N CYS A 778 6.36 0.76 6.25
CA CYS A 778 7.20 0.48 7.41
C CYS A 778 6.66 -0.64 8.32
N VAL A 779 5.34 -0.87 8.35
CA VAL A 779 4.70 -1.94 9.12
C VAL A 779 5.00 -3.30 8.48
N VAL A 780 4.72 -3.42 7.17
CA VAL A 780 4.98 -4.67 6.43
C VAL A 780 6.47 -4.97 6.35
N ALA A 781 7.32 -3.96 6.14
CA ALA A 781 8.76 -4.14 6.15
C ALA A 781 9.28 -4.66 7.50
N CYS A 782 8.73 -4.15 8.62
CA CYS A 782 9.07 -4.66 9.94
C CYS A 782 8.59 -6.11 10.13
N GLN A 783 7.42 -6.46 9.58
CA GLN A 783 6.86 -7.81 9.63
C GLN A 783 7.69 -8.82 8.83
N ALA A 784 8.07 -8.47 7.60
CA ALA A 784 8.94 -9.28 6.74
C ALA A 784 10.33 -9.48 7.36
N GLU A 785 10.96 -8.39 7.81
CA GLU A 785 12.31 -8.40 8.37
C GLU A 785 12.41 -9.21 9.67
N ASN A 786 11.43 -9.03 10.56
CA ASN A 786 11.54 -9.51 11.93
C ASN A 786 10.67 -10.75 12.20
N ASN A 787 10.32 -11.54 11.18
CA ASN A 787 9.57 -12.79 11.32
C ASN A 787 8.28 -12.64 12.15
N ILE A 788 7.58 -11.51 12.01
CA ILE A 788 6.37 -11.24 12.79
C ILE A 788 5.23 -12.12 12.23
N PRO A 789 4.55 -12.92 13.07
CA PRO A 789 3.51 -13.82 12.60
C PRO A 789 2.23 -13.05 12.22
N VAL A 790 1.42 -13.64 11.35
CA VAL A 790 0.08 -13.13 11.01
C VAL A 790 -0.92 -13.52 12.10
N VAL A 791 -1.80 -12.59 12.48
CA VAL A 791 -2.90 -12.84 13.43
C VAL A 791 -4.25 -12.77 12.74
N GLY A 792 -5.04 -13.84 12.88
CA GLY A 792 -6.38 -13.94 12.32
C GLY A 792 -7.38 -12.94 12.92
N LYS A 793 -8.39 -12.54 12.13
CA LYS A 793 -9.44 -11.57 12.47
C LYS A 793 -10.01 -11.71 13.89
N ARG A 794 -10.27 -12.95 14.34
CA ARG A 794 -10.85 -13.21 15.67
C ARG A 794 -9.95 -12.76 16.82
N GLU A 795 -8.63 -12.93 16.70
CA GLU A 795 -7.68 -12.52 17.73
C GLU A 795 -7.34 -11.02 17.61
N VAL A 796 -7.32 -10.47 16.39
CA VAL A 796 -7.19 -9.00 16.19
C VAL A 796 -8.36 -8.25 16.85
N LYS A 797 -9.61 -8.78 16.74
CA LYS A 797 -10.80 -8.22 17.40
C LYS A 797 -10.62 -7.93 18.89
N ILE A 798 -9.76 -8.71 19.57
CA ILE A 798 -9.54 -8.62 21.01
C ILE A 798 -8.16 -8.04 21.36
N GLY A 799 -7.57 -7.25 20.47
CA GLY A 799 -6.34 -6.51 20.74
C GLY A 799 -5.06 -7.31 20.75
N ARG A 800 -4.94 -8.31 19.88
CA ARG A 800 -3.79 -9.23 19.84
C ARG A 800 -3.03 -9.23 18.51
N GLU A 801 -3.19 -8.18 17.70
CA GLU A 801 -2.38 -8.00 16.49
C GLU A 801 -0.89 -7.94 16.82
N MET A 802 -0.04 -8.48 15.94
CA MET A 802 1.40 -8.62 16.24
C MET A 802 2.29 -7.54 15.61
N HIS A 803 1.77 -6.35 15.30
CA HIS A 803 2.59 -5.29 14.71
C HIS A 803 3.51 -4.58 15.73
N TRP A 804 4.83 -4.57 15.46
CA TRP A 804 5.84 -3.92 16.32
C TRP A 804 5.96 -2.41 16.12
N ILE A 805 5.57 -1.94 14.94
CA ILE A 805 5.34 -0.55 14.61
C ILE A 805 3.88 -0.45 14.15
N ARG A 806 3.12 0.44 14.75
CA ARG A 806 1.76 0.78 14.31
C ARG A 806 1.75 2.21 13.81
N ILE A 807 0.87 2.55 12.88
CA ILE A 807 0.63 3.94 12.50
C ILE A 807 -0.70 4.34 13.11
N ASP A 808 -0.67 5.21 14.13
CA ASP A 808 -1.89 5.76 14.71
C ASP A 808 -2.43 6.87 13.79
N ARG A 809 -3.77 6.97 13.67
CA ARG A 809 -4.45 8.09 13.02
C ARG A 809 -5.18 8.93 14.06
N TYR A 810 -5.02 10.25 13.96
CA TYR A 810 -5.72 11.24 14.76
C TYR A 810 -6.56 12.12 13.85
N PHE A 811 -7.77 12.43 14.28
CA PHE A 811 -8.56 13.51 13.73
C PHE A 811 -8.33 14.76 14.57
N GLU A 812 -8.29 15.91 13.93
CA GLU A 812 -8.30 17.21 14.60
C GLU A 812 -9.48 18.05 14.10
N GLY A 813 -10.07 18.80 15.00
CA GLY A 813 -11.09 19.79 14.69
C GLY A 813 -12.44 19.45 15.32
N ARG A 814 -13.34 20.45 15.24
CA ARG A 814 -14.70 20.39 15.79
C ARG A 814 -15.74 19.92 14.77
N ASP A 815 -15.37 19.94 13.49
CA ASP A 815 -16.22 19.55 12.37
C ASP A 815 -16.01 18.05 12.05
N LEU A 816 -17.02 17.22 12.31
CA LEU A 816 -16.97 15.78 11.99
C LEU A 816 -17.03 15.51 10.48
N GLU A 817 -17.57 16.44 9.68
CA GLU A 817 -17.70 16.29 8.24
C GLU A 817 -16.38 16.63 7.52
N ASN A 818 -15.53 17.45 8.13
CA ASN A 818 -14.21 17.79 7.59
C ASN A 818 -13.13 18.01 8.66
N PRO A 819 -12.76 16.97 9.44
CA PRO A 819 -11.63 17.04 10.34
C PRO A 819 -10.30 16.94 9.57
N ASP A 820 -9.26 17.56 10.12
CA ASP A 820 -7.89 17.31 9.67
C ASP A 820 -7.41 15.94 10.15
N ILE A 821 -6.50 15.32 9.40
CA ILE A 821 -6.05 13.95 9.65
C ILE A 821 -4.53 13.94 9.83
N TYR A 822 -4.08 13.32 10.92
CA TYR A 822 -2.65 13.18 11.22
C TYR A 822 -2.26 11.72 11.44
N HIS A 823 -1.06 11.38 11.00
CA HIS A 823 -0.47 10.06 11.19
C HIS A 823 0.75 10.14 12.10
N GLN A 824 0.87 9.19 13.02
CA GLN A 824 2.04 9.05 13.89
C GLN A 824 2.44 7.58 13.98
N PRO A 825 3.61 7.19 13.44
CA PRO A 825 4.16 5.86 13.66
C PRO A 825 4.60 5.70 15.11
N VAL A 826 4.08 4.70 15.82
CA VAL A 826 4.41 4.40 17.21
C VAL A 826 5.02 3.00 17.28
N LEU A 827 6.25 2.94 17.81
CA LEU A 827 7.04 1.73 18.01
C LEU A 827 7.66 1.74 19.42
N CYS A 828 8.48 0.73 19.76
CA CYS A 828 9.32 0.80 20.95
C CYS A 828 10.20 2.05 20.93
N MET A 829 10.05 2.91 21.92
CA MET A 829 10.82 4.15 22.03
C MET A 829 12.27 3.93 22.51
N HIS A 830 12.61 2.70 22.94
CA HIS A 830 13.90 2.36 23.55
C HIS A 830 14.26 3.36 24.67
N CYS A 831 13.32 3.58 25.59
CA CYS A 831 13.44 4.43 26.77
C CYS A 831 14.71 4.15 27.56
N ASP A 832 15.55 5.15 27.85
CA ASP A 832 16.69 4.97 28.75
C ASP A 832 16.22 4.59 30.16
N HIS A 833 15.19 5.27 30.66
CA HIS A 833 14.50 4.87 31.90
C HIS A 833 13.34 3.95 31.54
N ALA A 834 13.63 2.70 31.16
CA ALA A 834 12.61 1.77 30.68
C ALA A 834 11.76 1.16 31.82
N PRO A 835 10.48 1.56 32.00
CA PRO A 835 9.62 0.96 33.03
C PRO A 835 9.32 -0.52 32.75
N CYS A 836 9.42 -0.93 31.49
CA CYS A 836 9.18 -2.31 31.07
C CYS A 836 10.31 -3.28 31.48
N GLU A 837 11.49 -2.78 31.85
CA GLU A 837 12.62 -3.63 32.29
C GLU A 837 12.54 -4.00 33.76
N VAL A 838 12.34 -3.00 34.63
CA VAL A 838 12.34 -3.17 36.10
C VAL A 838 11.26 -4.14 36.59
N VAL A 839 10.21 -4.38 35.79
CA VAL A 839 9.10 -5.29 36.10
C VAL A 839 9.30 -6.71 35.58
N CYS A 840 10.40 -7.00 34.88
CA CYS A 840 10.66 -8.32 34.32
C CYS A 840 11.36 -9.23 35.35
N PRO A 841 10.68 -10.23 35.93
CA PRO A 841 11.27 -11.03 37.03
C PRO A 841 12.42 -11.93 36.59
N THR A 842 12.56 -12.21 35.29
CA THR A 842 13.58 -13.13 34.76
C THR A 842 14.73 -12.43 34.06
N GLY A 843 14.73 -11.09 33.99
CA GLY A 843 15.73 -10.33 33.24
C GLY A 843 15.65 -10.57 31.72
N ALA A 844 14.47 -10.88 31.19
CA ALA A 844 14.27 -11.10 29.76
C ALA A 844 14.31 -9.81 28.92
N THR A 845 14.25 -8.65 29.57
CA THR A 845 14.42 -7.35 28.92
C THR A 845 15.40 -6.52 29.72
N VAL A 846 16.45 -6.03 29.05
CA VAL A 846 17.58 -5.32 29.65
C VAL A 846 18.16 -4.32 28.65
N HIS A 847 18.82 -3.28 29.14
CA HIS A 847 19.59 -2.38 28.28
C HIS A 847 20.92 -3.01 27.83
N SER A 848 21.28 -2.77 26.56
CA SER A 848 22.62 -2.99 26.05
C SER A 848 23.55 -1.83 26.40
N ARG A 849 24.87 -2.04 26.24
CA ARG A 849 25.88 -0.98 26.35
C ARG A 849 25.74 0.14 25.32
N GLU A 850 24.92 -0.06 24.28
CA GLU A 850 24.69 0.91 23.19
C GLU A 850 23.34 1.65 23.35
N GLY A 851 22.67 1.47 24.50
CA GLY A 851 21.39 2.09 24.81
C GLY A 851 20.18 1.43 24.14
N LEU A 852 20.33 0.20 23.64
CA LEU A 852 19.20 -0.55 23.13
C LEU A 852 18.49 -1.28 24.27
N ASN A 853 17.21 -1.02 24.46
CA ASN A 853 16.34 -1.96 25.16
C ASN A 853 16.31 -3.30 24.40
N GLN A 854 16.92 -4.36 24.93
CA GLN A 854 16.97 -5.69 24.32
C GLN A 854 15.85 -6.57 24.85
N MET A 855 15.18 -7.31 23.95
CA MET A 855 14.19 -8.33 24.32
C MET A 855 14.75 -9.71 24.00
N THR A 856 15.05 -10.47 25.04
CA THR A 856 15.64 -11.80 24.95
C THR A 856 14.52 -12.84 25.01
N TYR A 857 14.05 -13.27 23.83
CA TYR A 857 12.83 -14.06 23.66
C TYR A 857 12.80 -15.37 24.46
N ASN A 858 13.91 -16.11 24.50
CA ASN A 858 14.03 -17.39 25.20
C ASN A 858 14.03 -17.27 26.74
N ARG A 859 14.26 -16.08 27.30
CA ARG A 859 14.21 -15.83 28.75
C ARG A 859 12.82 -15.38 29.23
N CYS A 860 11.95 -15.02 28.29
CA CYS A 860 10.60 -14.55 28.60
C CYS A 860 9.72 -15.72 29.07
N VAL A 861 9.21 -15.63 30.29
CA VAL A 861 8.26 -16.62 30.87
C VAL A 861 6.79 -16.20 30.72
N GLY A 862 6.52 -15.13 29.98
CA GLY A 862 5.16 -14.73 29.59
C GLY A 862 4.30 -14.11 30.69
N THR A 863 4.89 -13.48 31.71
CA THR A 863 4.13 -12.75 32.76
C THR A 863 3.33 -11.57 32.22
N ARG A 864 3.73 -11.01 31.07
CA ARG A 864 3.13 -9.86 30.37
C ARG A 864 3.23 -8.51 31.07
N TYR A 865 3.76 -8.45 32.30
CA TYR A 865 3.82 -7.21 33.08
C TYR A 865 4.61 -6.09 32.38
N CYS A 866 5.62 -6.43 31.57
CA CYS A 866 6.37 -5.47 30.76
C CYS A 866 5.51 -4.74 29.72
N SER A 867 4.39 -5.32 29.26
CA SER A 867 3.43 -4.63 28.39
C SER A 867 2.62 -3.61 29.18
N ASN A 868 2.10 -4.01 30.34
CA ASN A 868 1.29 -3.16 31.21
C ASN A 868 2.07 -1.91 31.63
N ASN A 869 3.33 -2.09 32.03
CA ASN A 869 4.18 -0.97 32.47
C ASN A 869 4.76 -0.15 31.31
N CYS A 870 4.66 -0.62 30.06
CA CYS A 870 5.05 0.17 28.91
C CYS A 870 3.97 1.23 28.63
N PRO A 871 4.26 2.53 28.74
CA PRO A 871 3.25 3.58 28.56
C PRO A 871 2.75 3.66 27.12
N TYR A 872 3.58 3.26 26.15
CA TYR A 872 3.24 3.29 24.73
C TYR A 872 2.46 2.07 24.25
N LYS A 873 2.37 1.01 25.08
CA LYS A 873 1.74 -0.28 24.73
C LYS A 873 2.24 -0.79 23.37
N VAL A 874 3.56 -0.94 23.24
CA VAL A 874 4.27 -1.39 22.01
C VAL A 874 4.98 -2.73 22.18
N ARG A 875 4.76 -3.38 23.33
CA ARG A 875 5.11 -4.77 23.57
C ARG A 875 3.95 -5.63 23.04
N ARG A 876 4.24 -6.67 22.28
CA ARG A 876 3.26 -7.55 21.64
C ARG A 876 3.46 -8.98 22.08
N PHE A 877 2.38 -9.66 22.50
CA PHE A 877 2.50 -10.96 23.16
C PHE A 877 1.97 -12.09 22.27
N ASN A 878 2.75 -13.17 22.15
CA ASN A 878 2.30 -14.39 21.48
C ASN A 878 1.33 -15.18 22.37
N PHE A 879 0.04 -14.82 22.34
CA PHE A 879 -0.99 -15.51 23.12
C PHE A 879 -1.18 -16.97 22.70
N ARG A 880 -1.03 -17.24 21.40
CA ARG A 880 -1.12 -18.57 20.80
C ARG A 880 0.19 -18.88 20.07
N LEU A 881 0.26 -20.07 19.51
CA LEU A 881 1.28 -20.39 18.53
C LEU A 881 0.87 -19.76 17.20
N TYR A 882 1.24 -18.49 17.00
CA TYR A 882 0.88 -17.74 15.78
C TYR A 882 1.80 -18.06 14.60
N ALA A 883 3.07 -18.39 14.85
CA ALA A 883 3.98 -18.83 13.80
C ALA A 883 3.63 -20.25 13.34
N ASP A 884 3.49 -20.46 12.03
CA ASP A 884 3.28 -21.78 11.43
C ASP A 884 4.60 -22.53 11.28
N TRP A 885 4.84 -23.56 12.09
CA TRP A 885 6.05 -24.39 12.02
C TRP A 885 5.88 -25.65 11.16
N ALA A 886 4.66 -25.93 10.70
CA ALA A 886 4.32 -27.16 9.97
C ALA A 886 4.45 -26.98 8.45
N THR A 887 4.12 -25.80 7.93
CA THR A 887 4.20 -25.54 6.49
C THR A 887 5.64 -25.24 6.08
N GLU A 888 6.26 -26.14 5.29
CA GLU A 888 7.67 -26.02 4.87
C GLU A 888 7.96 -24.76 4.05
N THR A 889 7.08 -24.39 3.11
CA THR A 889 7.30 -23.22 2.24
C THR A 889 7.38 -21.91 3.05
N LEU A 890 6.55 -21.78 4.09
CA LEU A 890 6.53 -20.61 4.98
C LEU A 890 7.77 -20.53 5.90
N LYS A 891 8.60 -21.57 5.97
CA LYS A 891 9.89 -21.46 6.67
C LYS A 891 10.91 -20.68 5.85
N MET A 892 10.81 -20.74 4.51
CA MET A 892 11.78 -20.12 3.61
C MET A 892 11.71 -18.59 3.61
N GLN A 893 10.56 -17.99 3.86
CA GLN A 893 10.45 -16.52 3.94
C GLN A 893 11.16 -15.91 5.15
N ARG A 894 11.48 -16.70 6.16
CA ARG A 894 11.90 -16.18 7.47
C ARG A 894 13.34 -15.71 7.41
N ASN A 895 13.59 -14.49 7.91
CA ASN A 895 14.94 -14.00 8.11
C ASN A 895 15.70 -14.95 9.06
N PRO A 896 16.82 -15.56 8.62
CA PRO A 896 17.57 -16.52 9.44
C PRO A 896 18.22 -15.88 10.68
N ASP A 897 18.44 -14.57 10.67
CA ASP A 897 19.13 -13.84 11.75
C ASP A 897 18.17 -13.35 12.85
N VAL A 898 16.87 -13.62 12.70
CA VAL A 898 15.85 -13.23 13.68
C VAL A 898 15.14 -14.47 14.22
N THR A 899 15.14 -14.65 15.54
CA THR A 899 14.42 -15.74 16.20
C THR A 899 12.95 -15.75 15.77
N VAL A 900 12.41 -16.90 15.38
CA VAL A 900 10.96 -17.10 15.22
C VAL A 900 10.38 -17.44 16.58
N ARG A 901 9.41 -16.65 17.04
CA ARG A 901 8.91 -16.78 18.41
C ARG A 901 7.88 -17.89 18.51
N SER A 902 7.86 -18.54 19.68
CA SER A 902 6.83 -19.49 20.07
C SER A 902 5.74 -18.79 20.90
N ARG A 903 4.73 -19.55 21.31
CA ARG A 903 3.69 -19.08 22.24
C ARG A 903 4.30 -18.65 23.58
N GLY A 904 3.67 -17.71 24.26
CA GLY A 904 4.03 -17.30 25.61
C GLY A 904 5.17 -16.28 25.71
N VAL A 905 5.61 -15.71 24.58
CA VAL A 905 6.77 -14.80 24.53
C VAL A 905 6.34 -13.39 24.12
N MET A 906 6.92 -12.39 24.78
CA MET A 906 6.76 -10.98 24.43
C MET A 906 7.72 -10.56 23.32
N GLU A 907 7.25 -9.67 22.45
CA GLU A 907 7.98 -9.08 21.35
C GLU A 907 7.89 -7.55 21.39
N LYS A 908 8.78 -6.89 20.65
CA LYS A 908 8.75 -5.44 20.42
C LYS A 908 9.69 -5.07 19.29
N CYS A 909 9.58 -3.86 18.77
CA CYS A 909 10.63 -3.28 17.93
C CYS A 909 12.00 -3.32 18.66
N THR A 910 13.03 -3.78 17.96
CA THR A 910 14.41 -3.93 18.45
C THR A 910 15.39 -2.98 17.76
N TYR A 911 14.90 -1.98 17.03
CA TYR A 911 15.68 -1.19 16.06
C TYR A 911 16.43 -2.07 15.04
N CYS A 912 15.83 -3.19 14.64
CA CYS A 912 16.45 -4.15 13.71
C CYS A 912 17.86 -4.56 14.18
N VAL A 913 17.98 -5.01 15.44
CA VAL A 913 19.25 -5.35 16.09
C VAL A 913 20.11 -6.32 15.28
N GLN A 914 19.52 -7.19 14.46
CA GLN A 914 20.21 -8.06 13.51
C GLN A 914 21.06 -7.26 12.50
N ARG A 915 20.54 -6.14 11.98
CA ARG A 915 21.26 -5.25 11.06
C ARG A 915 22.36 -4.47 11.78
N ILE A 916 22.07 -3.98 13.00
CA ILE A 916 23.08 -3.33 13.87
C ILE A 916 24.23 -4.29 14.15
N ASN A 917 23.92 -5.52 14.54
CA ASN A 917 24.92 -6.55 14.85
C ASN A 917 25.76 -6.90 13.63
N ALA A 918 25.15 -7.10 12.45
CA ALA A 918 25.85 -7.41 11.21
C ALA A 918 26.84 -6.30 10.83
N ALA A 919 26.41 -5.03 10.84
CA ALA A 919 27.28 -3.89 10.57
C ALA A 919 28.40 -3.76 11.62
N ARG A 920 28.08 -3.94 12.91
CA ARG A 920 29.07 -3.90 13.99
C ARG A 920 30.12 -4.99 13.84
N ILE A 921 29.72 -6.22 13.52
CA ILE A 921 30.66 -7.34 13.31
C ILE A 921 31.56 -7.04 12.11
N ARG A 922 31.01 -6.52 11.02
CA ARG A 922 31.77 -6.11 9.83
C ARG A 922 32.77 -5.01 10.14
N ALA A 923 32.33 -3.93 10.79
CA ALA A 923 33.17 -2.80 11.16
C ALA A 923 34.32 -3.23 12.09
N LYS A 924 34.05 -4.10 13.08
CA LYS A 924 35.09 -4.67 13.95
C LYS A 924 36.10 -5.54 13.20
N ARG A 925 35.65 -6.34 12.22
CA ARG A 925 36.56 -7.16 11.39
C ARG A 925 37.44 -6.30 10.49
N GLU A 926 36.95 -5.15 10.07
CA GLU A 926 37.64 -4.17 9.23
C GLU A 926 38.40 -3.10 10.04
N ASP A 927 38.47 -3.26 11.37
CA ASP A 927 39.11 -2.32 12.32
C ASP A 927 38.69 -0.85 12.11
N ARG A 928 37.39 -0.62 11.95
CA ARG A 928 36.81 0.72 11.75
C ARG A 928 35.52 0.89 12.52
N GLU A 929 35.06 2.14 12.58
CA GLU A 929 33.72 2.46 13.07
C GLU A 929 32.64 2.21 12.02
N ILE A 930 31.40 2.06 12.49
CA ILE A 930 30.20 2.00 11.66
C ILE A 930 29.97 3.39 11.06
N ARG A 931 29.83 3.46 9.74
CA ARG A 931 29.63 4.73 9.02
C ARG A 931 28.16 5.14 9.08
N GLU A 932 27.91 6.45 8.97
CA GLU A 932 26.54 6.95 8.79
C GLU A 932 25.90 6.32 7.55
N GLY A 933 24.66 5.83 7.70
CA GLY A 933 23.95 5.13 6.62
C GLY A 933 24.35 3.67 6.39
N GLU A 934 25.34 3.11 7.12
CA GLU A 934 25.68 1.69 7.02
C GLU A 934 24.63 0.80 7.71
N VAL A 935 24.00 1.30 8.78
CA VAL A 935 22.86 0.64 9.43
C VAL A 935 21.57 1.36 9.03
N VAL A 936 20.81 0.73 8.13
CA VAL A 936 19.47 1.18 7.75
C VAL A 936 18.44 0.19 8.25
N THR A 937 17.55 0.64 9.13
CA THR A 937 16.47 -0.22 9.65
C THR A 937 15.44 -0.53 8.57
N ALA A 938 14.75 -1.67 8.66
CA ALA A 938 13.76 -2.06 7.66
C ALA A 938 12.63 -1.03 7.50
N CYS A 939 12.19 -0.40 8.59
CA CYS A 939 11.17 0.65 8.54
C CYS A 939 11.67 1.96 7.90
N GLN A 940 12.96 2.28 8.06
CA GLN A 940 13.60 3.44 7.40
C GLN A 940 13.77 3.19 5.91
N GLN A 941 14.31 2.03 5.53
CA GLN A 941 14.61 1.70 4.14
C GLN A 941 13.35 1.61 3.28
N ALA A 942 12.27 1.04 3.81
CA ALA A 942 11.01 0.92 3.09
C ALA A 942 10.23 2.25 2.95
N CYS A 943 10.55 3.28 3.74
CA CYS A 943 9.75 4.51 3.79
C CYS A 943 9.99 5.40 2.55
N PRO A 944 8.99 5.60 1.66
CA PRO A 944 9.20 6.38 0.42
C PRO A 944 9.58 7.84 0.67
N THR A 945 9.08 8.41 1.76
CA THR A 945 9.28 9.80 2.14
C THR A 945 10.46 10.00 3.10
N GLU A 946 11.17 8.91 3.46
CA GLU A 946 12.27 8.92 4.42
C GLU A 946 11.91 9.65 5.73
N ALA A 947 10.70 9.40 6.23
CA ALA A 947 10.21 10.00 7.47
C ALA A 947 10.95 9.48 8.70
N ILE A 948 11.44 8.23 8.66
CA ILE A 948 12.13 7.58 9.76
C ILE A 948 13.64 7.70 9.53
N VAL A 949 14.36 8.27 10.49
CA VAL A 949 15.81 8.40 10.48
C VAL A 949 16.39 7.69 11.69
N PHE A 950 17.24 6.71 11.48
CA PHE A 950 17.94 5.97 12.52
C PHE A 950 19.46 6.18 12.38
N GLY A 951 20.17 6.25 13.50
CA GLY A 951 21.61 6.44 13.49
C GLY A 951 22.23 6.53 14.89
N ASN A 952 23.52 6.86 14.93
CA ASN A 952 24.28 7.03 16.16
C ASN A 952 24.14 8.46 16.72
N LEU A 953 23.56 8.59 17.91
CA LEU A 953 23.39 9.86 18.64
C LEU A 953 24.71 10.48 19.10
N ASN A 954 25.75 9.67 19.29
CA ASN A 954 27.06 10.17 19.71
C ASN A 954 27.86 10.74 18.53
N ASP A 955 27.42 10.52 17.28
CA ASP A 955 27.97 11.19 16.10
C ASP A 955 27.20 12.51 15.84
N PRO A 956 27.81 13.68 16.10
CA PRO A 956 27.16 14.98 15.88
C PRO A 956 26.84 15.25 14.40
N GLY A 957 27.54 14.57 13.48
CA GLY A 957 27.34 14.65 12.03
C GLY A 957 26.20 13.76 11.54
N SER A 958 25.63 12.90 12.38
CA SER A 958 24.52 12.03 11.99
C SER A 958 23.23 12.81 11.74
N ARG A 959 22.37 12.29 10.83
CA ARG A 959 21.05 12.89 10.57
C ARG A 959 20.16 12.84 11.81
N VAL A 960 20.29 11.80 12.63
CA VAL A 960 19.49 11.63 13.84
C VAL A 960 19.87 12.64 14.93
N ALA A 961 21.16 12.97 15.10
CA ALA A 961 21.60 13.97 16.08
C ALA A 961 21.08 15.37 15.71
N ARG A 962 21.18 15.74 14.42
CA ARG A 962 20.58 16.98 13.90
C ARG A 962 19.06 17.01 14.11
N GLY A 963 18.38 15.91 13.81
CA GLY A 963 16.94 15.77 14.05
C GLY A 963 16.58 15.99 15.53
N LYS A 964 17.31 15.38 16.47
CA LYS A 964 17.07 15.59 17.91
C LYS A 964 17.33 17.02 18.38
N ALA A 965 18.31 17.71 17.79
CA ALA A 965 18.61 19.09 18.09
C ALA A 965 17.55 20.07 17.55
N HIS A 966 16.78 19.67 16.54
CA HIS A 966 15.80 20.52 15.86
C HIS A 966 14.74 21.10 16.81
N ALA A 967 14.25 22.31 16.50
CA ALA A 967 13.26 23.02 17.32
C ALA A 967 11.92 22.26 17.42
N LEU A 968 11.54 21.58 16.33
CA LEU A 968 10.35 20.72 16.25
C LEU A 968 10.48 19.40 17.02
N ASN A 969 11.66 19.03 17.52
CA ASN A 969 11.87 17.74 18.16
C ASN A 969 11.16 17.66 19.51
N TYR A 970 10.40 16.59 19.72
CA TYR A 970 9.75 16.25 20.98
C TYR A 970 9.69 14.75 21.23
N GLY A 971 9.61 14.36 22.51
CA GLY A 971 9.27 13.00 22.91
C GLY A 971 7.80 12.87 23.26
N ILE A 972 7.24 11.67 23.13
CA ILE A 972 5.88 11.38 23.60
C ILE A 972 5.91 10.86 25.05
N LEU A 973 4.98 11.33 25.87
CA LEU A 973 4.84 10.95 27.28
C LEU A 973 6.12 11.19 28.10
N THR A 974 6.83 12.29 27.85
CA THR A 974 8.08 12.65 28.51
C THR A 974 7.88 13.07 29.97
N GLU A 975 6.66 13.45 30.35
CA GLU A 975 6.26 13.74 31.73
C GLU A 975 6.50 12.55 32.67
N LEU A 976 6.51 11.33 32.13
CA LEU A 976 6.82 10.09 32.86
C LEU A 976 8.32 9.86 33.06
N ASN A 977 9.18 10.77 32.58
CA ASN A 977 10.64 10.71 32.63
C ASN A 977 11.23 9.39 32.09
N THR A 978 10.61 8.81 31.05
CA THR A 978 11.10 7.58 30.41
C THR A 978 12.32 7.79 29.52
N ARG A 979 12.62 9.04 29.15
CA ARG A 979 13.74 9.43 28.27
C ARG A 979 13.77 8.61 26.97
N PRO A 980 12.79 8.81 26.08
CA PRO A 980 12.66 8.02 24.86
C PRO A 980 13.80 8.32 23.86
N ARG A 981 14.43 7.27 23.34
CA ARG A 981 15.44 7.36 22.27
C ARG A 981 14.83 7.59 20.89
N THR A 982 13.60 7.12 20.66
CA THR A 982 12.80 7.58 19.52
C THR A 982 12.13 8.90 19.88
N THR A 983 12.35 9.93 19.06
CA THR A 983 11.64 11.22 19.17
C THR A 983 10.99 11.58 17.84
N TYR A 984 10.17 12.61 17.83
CA TYR A 984 9.38 13.04 16.68
C TYR A 984 9.69 14.48 16.33
N LEU A 985 9.67 14.83 15.05
CA LEU A 985 9.55 16.23 14.63
C LEU A 985 8.06 16.54 14.47
N ALA A 986 7.61 17.61 15.14
CA ALA A 986 6.22 18.07 15.07
C ALA A 986 5.77 18.39 13.65
N ARG A 987 4.46 18.23 13.42
CA ARG A 987 3.84 18.50 12.14
C ARG A 987 3.63 20.01 11.97
N LEU A 988 3.96 20.50 10.79
CA LEU A 988 3.69 21.86 10.35
C LEU A 988 2.77 21.83 9.12
N ARG A 989 1.94 22.86 9.00
CA ARG A 989 1.05 23.09 7.85
C ARG A 989 1.31 24.44 7.23
N ASN A 990 1.12 24.56 5.92
CA ASN A 990 1.23 25.80 5.16
C ASN A 990 -0.14 26.27 4.64
N PRO A 991 -1.13 26.53 5.52
CA PRO A 991 -2.44 26.97 5.06
C PRO A 991 -2.34 28.38 4.44
N ASN A 992 -3.00 28.59 3.30
CA ASN A 992 -3.21 29.92 2.73
C ASN A 992 -4.05 30.82 3.68
N PRO A 993 -3.53 31.97 4.14
CA PRO A 993 -4.23 32.88 5.04
C PRO A 993 -5.58 33.37 4.52
N GLU A 994 -5.69 33.60 3.20
CA GLU A 994 -6.94 34.06 2.59
C GLU A 994 -8.04 32.99 2.68
N VAL A 995 -7.67 31.73 2.49
CA VAL A 995 -8.60 30.60 2.60
C VAL A 995 -9.01 30.39 4.05
N VAL A 996 -8.07 30.49 5.00
CA VAL A 996 -8.37 30.42 6.45
C VAL A 996 -9.36 31.50 6.85
N ALA A 997 -9.13 32.75 6.43
CA ALA A 997 -10.02 33.87 6.73
C ALA A 997 -11.46 33.66 6.21
N LEU A 998 -11.60 33.07 5.02
CA LEU A 998 -12.90 32.75 4.42
C LEU A 998 -13.63 31.58 5.10
N LEU A 999 -12.89 30.64 5.69
CA LEU A 999 -13.45 29.51 6.44
C LEU A 999 -13.85 29.88 7.88
N GLY A 1000 -13.37 31.02 8.39
CA GLY A 1000 -13.64 31.54 9.75
C GLY A 1000 -12.82 30.86 10.86
N GLU A 1001 -12.73 31.51 12.03
CA GLU A 1001 -11.97 31.05 13.22
C GLU A 1001 -12.43 29.68 13.78
N GLY A 1002 -13.59 29.17 13.36
CA GLY A 1002 -14.09 27.84 13.74
C GLY A 1002 -13.36 26.67 13.07
N ARG A 1003 -12.55 26.94 12.03
CA ARG A 1003 -11.79 25.94 11.23
C ARG A 1003 -10.27 26.16 11.25
N SER A 1004 -9.74 27.18 11.94
CA SER A 1004 -8.31 27.47 12.05
C SER A 1004 -7.60 26.63 13.12
#